data_AF-A0A127F3I0-F1
#
_entry.id   AF-A0A127F3I0-F1
#
_cell.length_a   1.000
_cell.length_b   1.000
_cell.length_c   1.000
_cell.angle_alpha   90.00
_cell.angle_beta   90.00
_cell.angle_gamma   90.00
#
_symmetry.space_group_name_H-M   'P 1'
#
loop_
_entity.id
_entity.type
_entity.pdbx_description
1 polymer ?
#
loop_
_entity_poly.entity_id
_entity_poly.type
_entity_poly.pdbx_seq_one_letter_code
_entity_poly.pdbx_strand_id
1 'polypeptide(L)'
;MTKRNWSAALPLALTLLASTALAQNAVTVGAADIGGVVTGANGPEAGVWVIAETTDLPTKYAKIVVTDDQGRYLIPELPKANYNVFVRGYGLSDSAKVTAAPGKSLDLKAAPAPSAAAAAQNYPPIYWFSLIHVPKKDEFPLEKIKSQGEWLNIVKSGACQSCHPLGTPGTRVVPEEFAKQFEKSADAWARRLASGSAQALMARDIGRLDTQKALDLFAGWTDGIKGGELPFAKPERPKGIERNVVITTWEWGHPTSYLHDAISTDRRNPRLNANGKIYGSPEDSTDMIPILDPVTNTASEVKHPVRDPKTPNVKDGPFAASAWWGDKPIWDSQNINHNVMFDEKGRVWSTPRIRQHANPAFCQQGSDHPSAKAFPIKEANRELSFYDPATGKFTLIDTCFPTHHLNFASDANQTLWTSPGVVGPAVIGWLNRKMFEETGDEQKSQGWTPFIVDTNGNGKRDEYVEPNAPVDPTKDKRINVNHYAVAVSPSDGAVWGTVIGYPGSIIRVVPGSDPTNTALTEIYEPPMPGYGPRGGDVDKNGVYWVALASGHVGEFDRRKCKVLNGPTALGKHCPEGWTLHQLPGPQLRDVSDAGSAEASYYVWVDLYNTFGLGENVPIVMGNLNSSVFAVKDGQLINFVVPYPMGFFAKNVDGRIDDANTGWKGRALWSTYGSRTTFHLEGGKENRPRAVKLQLRPDPLAH
;
A
#
# COMPACT_ATOMS: atom_id res chain seq x y z
N MET A 1 -19.73 -63.15 -60.58
CA MET A 1 -21.05 -63.22 -59.91
C MET A 1 -20.85 -63.70 -58.48
N THR A 2 -21.71 -63.18 -57.59
CA THR A 2 -22.05 -63.65 -56.23
C THR A 2 -21.02 -63.60 -55.09
N LYS A 3 -21.30 -62.63 -54.19
CA LYS A 3 -20.89 -62.48 -52.79
C LYS A 3 -21.71 -63.39 -51.84
N ARG A 4 -21.26 -63.43 -50.57
CA ARG A 4 -21.94 -63.73 -49.28
C ARG A 4 -21.79 -65.18 -48.77
N ASN A 5 -21.72 -65.48 -47.46
CA ASN A 5 -21.64 -64.74 -46.19
C ASN A 5 -21.51 -65.79 -45.06
N TRP A 6 -20.60 -65.64 -44.09
CA TRP A 6 -20.70 -66.25 -42.75
C TRP A 6 -20.10 -65.22 -41.75
N SER A 7 -20.93 -64.47 -41.02
CA SER A 7 -21.41 -64.73 -39.65
C SER A 7 -20.33 -64.56 -38.57
N ALA A 8 -20.48 -63.54 -37.72
CA ALA A 8 -20.02 -63.55 -36.33
C ALA A 8 -20.86 -62.58 -35.49
N ALA A 9 -21.25 -63.04 -34.31
CA ALA A 9 -22.14 -62.38 -33.37
C ALA A 9 -21.40 -62.00 -32.06
N LEU A 10 -21.79 -60.84 -31.51
CA LEU A 10 -21.69 -60.32 -30.13
C LEU A 10 -20.30 -59.95 -29.52
N PRO A 11 -20.24 -59.07 -28.48
CA PRO A 11 -21.27 -58.18 -27.91
C PRO A 11 -20.86 -56.72 -27.58
N LEU A 12 -21.91 -55.93 -27.27
CA LEU A 12 -21.96 -54.75 -26.40
C LEU A 12 -20.90 -54.75 -25.27
N ALA A 13 -19.95 -53.80 -25.32
CA ALA A 13 -19.18 -53.36 -24.16
C ALA A 13 -18.57 -51.98 -24.42
N LEU A 14 -19.40 -50.96 -24.71
CA LEU A 14 -18.88 -49.60 -24.94
C LEU A 14 -19.84 -48.51 -24.45
N THR A 15 -20.42 -48.68 -23.26
CA THR A 15 -21.27 -47.64 -22.62
C THR A 15 -21.04 -47.48 -21.12
N LEU A 16 -19.88 -47.91 -20.59
CA LEU A 16 -19.51 -47.72 -19.18
C LEU A 16 -18.23 -46.90 -18.92
N LEU A 17 -17.58 -46.35 -19.96
CA LEU A 17 -16.36 -45.53 -19.79
C LEU A 17 -16.60 -44.00 -19.80
N ALA A 18 -17.84 -43.55 -20.04
CA ALA A 18 -18.19 -42.13 -19.97
C ALA A 18 -18.65 -41.67 -18.57
N SER A 19 -19.05 -42.60 -17.70
CA SER A 19 -19.51 -42.31 -16.34
C SER A 19 -18.38 -42.29 -15.29
N THR A 20 -17.19 -42.77 -15.61
CA THR A 20 -16.03 -42.76 -14.69
C THR A 20 -15.22 -41.46 -14.76
N ALA A 21 -15.34 -40.66 -15.82
CA ALA A 21 -14.64 -39.37 -15.94
C ALA A 21 -15.32 -38.23 -15.15
N LEU A 22 -16.62 -38.36 -14.84
CA LEU A 22 -17.36 -37.37 -14.04
C LEU A 22 -17.20 -37.57 -12.52
N ALA A 23 -16.72 -38.73 -12.07
CA ALA A 23 -16.53 -39.04 -10.65
C ALA A 23 -15.20 -38.50 -10.06
N GLN A 24 -14.26 -38.02 -10.88
CA GLN A 24 -12.93 -37.54 -10.43
C GLN A 24 -12.90 -36.06 -9.98
N ASN A 25 -14.03 -35.35 -10.03
CA ASN A 25 -14.11 -33.91 -9.73
C ASN A 25 -14.80 -33.57 -8.41
N ALA A 26 -15.07 -34.56 -7.55
CA ALA A 26 -15.73 -34.30 -6.26
C ALA A 26 -14.80 -33.51 -5.34
N VAL A 27 -15.15 -32.26 -5.06
CA VAL A 27 -14.53 -31.44 -4.01
C VAL A 27 -15.12 -31.85 -2.67
N THR A 28 -14.28 -32.20 -1.70
CA THR A 28 -14.73 -32.44 -0.32
C THR A 28 -15.14 -31.11 0.30
N VAL A 29 -16.41 -30.97 0.66
CA VAL A 29 -16.95 -29.75 1.28
C VAL A 29 -17.27 -30.01 2.75
N GLY A 30 -16.60 -29.29 3.65
CA GLY A 30 -16.88 -29.33 5.07
C GLY A 30 -18.13 -28.53 5.44
N ALA A 31 -18.61 -28.70 6.68
CA ALA A 31 -19.85 -28.07 7.16
C ALA A 31 -19.81 -26.53 7.15
N ALA A 32 -18.62 -25.93 7.21
CA ALA A 32 -18.40 -24.49 7.17
C ALA A 32 -17.90 -23.99 5.80
N ASP A 33 -17.92 -24.83 4.76
CA ASP A 33 -17.31 -24.51 3.48
C ASP A 33 -18.33 -24.42 2.35
N ILE A 34 -17.97 -23.76 1.25
CA ILE A 34 -18.66 -23.88 -0.04
C ILE A 34 -17.62 -24.31 -1.06
N GLY A 35 -17.88 -25.33 -1.86
CA GLY A 35 -16.92 -25.80 -2.87
C GLY A 35 -17.58 -26.44 -4.07
N GLY A 36 -16.83 -26.58 -5.15
CA GLY A 36 -17.35 -27.15 -6.40
C GLY A 36 -16.42 -26.90 -7.57
N VAL A 37 -16.97 -26.95 -8.78
CA VAL A 37 -16.21 -26.75 -10.01
C VAL A 37 -16.76 -25.57 -10.80
N VAL A 38 -15.87 -24.72 -11.30
CA VAL A 38 -16.18 -23.69 -12.29
C VAL A 38 -15.89 -24.23 -13.68
N THR A 39 -16.87 -24.14 -14.57
CA THR A 39 -16.73 -24.52 -15.98
C THR A 39 -17.10 -23.36 -16.91
N GLY A 40 -16.30 -23.15 -17.94
CA GLY A 40 -16.56 -22.23 -19.04
C GLY A 40 -16.94 -22.97 -20.33
N ALA A 41 -16.90 -22.24 -21.46
CA ALA A 41 -17.23 -22.79 -22.78
C ALA A 41 -16.27 -23.90 -23.24
N ASN A 42 -15.03 -23.91 -22.73
CA ASN A 42 -13.96 -24.81 -23.15
C ASN A 42 -13.63 -25.89 -22.11
N GLY A 43 -14.50 -26.10 -21.10
CA GLY A 43 -14.25 -27.05 -20.01
C GLY A 43 -13.99 -26.36 -18.67
N PRO A 44 -13.22 -26.96 -17.75
CA PRO A 44 -12.89 -26.36 -16.46
C PRO A 44 -12.17 -25.01 -16.59
N GLU A 45 -12.54 -24.06 -15.73
CA GLU A 45 -12.01 -22.69 -15.78
C GLU A 45 -10.96 -22.47 -14.69
N ALA A 46 -9.68 -22.51 -15.06
CA ALA A 46 -8.57 -22.35 -14.13
C ALA A 46 -8.21 -20.88 -13.85
N GLY A 47 -7.72 -20.62 -12.64
CA GLY A 47 -7.21 -19.30 -12.24
C GLY A 47 -8.29 -18.20 -12.21
N VAL A 48 -9.55 -18.55 -12.00
CA VAL A 48 -10.63 -17.57 -11.81
C VAL A 48 -10.97 -17.46 -10.33
N TRP A 49 -11.44 -16.28 -9.92
CA TRP A 49 -11.83 -16.02 -8.55
C TRP A 49 -13.28 -16.44 -8.33
N VAL A 50 -13.52 -17.18 -7.26
CA VAL A 50 -14.87 -17.44 -6.74
C VAL A 50 -15.07 -16.58 -5.51
N ILE A 51 -16.09 -15.73 -5.55
CA ILE A 51 -16.38 -14.71 -4.55
C ILE A 51 -17.69 -15.09 -3.86
N ALA A 52 -17.66 -15.23 -2.54
CA ALA A 52 -18.84 -15.34 -1.69
C ALA A 52 -19.01 -14.05 -0.88
N GLU A 53 -20.04 -13.26 -1.17
CA GLU A 53 -20.35 -12.02 -0.43
C GLU A 53 -21.66 -12.13 0.35
N THR A 54 -21.77 -11.42 1.48
CA THR A 54 -22.99 -11.37 2.29
C THR A 54 -23.15 -10.04 3.02
N THR A 55 -24.40 -9.69 3.29
CA THR A 55 -24.81 -8.60 4.18
C THR A 55 -25.56 -9.13 5.41
N ASP A 56 -25.61 -10.45 5.61
CA ASP A 56 -26.30 -11.09 6.75
C ASP A 56 -25.47 -10.99 8.06
N LEU A 57 -24.20 -10.61 7.94
CA LEU A 57 -23.29 -10.37 9.07
C LEU A 57 -23.30 -8.89 9.49
N PRO A 58 -22.83 -8.55 10.72
CA PRO A 58 -22.88 -7.16 11.20
C PRO A 58 -22.12 -6.15 10.33
N THR A 59 -21.12 -6.61 9.57
CA THR A 59 -20.47 -5.85 8.50
C THR A 59 -20.62 -6.58 7.17
N LYS A 60 -20.74 -5.84 6.05
CA LYS A 60 -20.67 -6.46 4.72
C LYS A 60 -19.34 -7.19 4.56
N TYR A 61 -19.45 -8.46 4.20
CA TYR A 61 -18.36 -9.42 4.23
C TYR A 61 -18.21 -10.06 2.86
N ALA A 62 -16.96 -10.36 2.46
CA ALA A 62 -16.71 -11.26 1.35
C ALA A 62 -15.51 -12.16 1.63
N LYS A 63 -15.57 -13.41 1.14
CA LYS A 63 -14.44 -14.34 1.09
C LYS A 63 -14.22 -14.81 -0.34
N ILE A 64 -12.97 -14.80 -0.77
CA ILE A 64 -12.56 -14.98 -2.17
C ILE A 64 -11.45 -16.02 -2.24
N VAL A 65 -11.57 -16.95 -3.19
CA VAL A 65 -10.57 -17.99 -3.47
C VAL A 65 -10.35 -18.11 -4.96
N VAL A 66 -9.33 -18.86 -5.38
CA VAL A 66 -9.02 -19.10 -6.79
C VAL A 66 -9.22 -20.56 -7.15
N THR A 67 -9.68 -20.83 -8.36
CA THR A 67 -9.78 -22.19 -8.91
C THR A 67 -8.42 -22.79 -9.28
N ASP A 68 -8.28 -24.10 -9.11
CA ASP A 68 -7.10 -24.86 -9.58
C ASP A 68 -7.13 -25.13 -11.09
N ASP A 69 -6.17 -25.92 -11.61
CA ASP A 69 -6.09 -26.27 -13.04
C ASP A 69 -7.31 -27.07 -13.56
N GLN A 70 -8.07 -27.69 -12.66
CA GLN A 70 -9.28 -28.44 -12.98
C GLN A 70 -10.54 -27.62 -12.68
N GLY A 71 -10.42 -26.30 -12.50
CA GLY A 71 -11.54 -25.42 -12.21
C GLY A 71 -12.16 -25.62 -10.82
N ARG A 72 -11.54 -26.42 -9.95
CA ARG A 72 -12.09 -26.76 -8.63
C ARG A 72 -11.78 -25.64 -7.65
N TYR A 73 -12.70 -25.37 -6.73
CA TYR A 73 -12.51 -24.39 -5.67
C TYR A 73 -13.13 -24.86 -4.35
N LEU A 74 -12.58 -24.33 -3.26
CA LEU A 74 -13.16 -24.43 -1.92
C LEU A 74 -13.01 -23.08 -1.21
N ILE A 75 -14.10 -22.54 -0.69
CA ILE A 75 -14.14 -21.36 0.19
C ILE A 75 -14.24 -21.86 1.63
N PRO A 76 -13.16 -21.80 2.42
CA PRO A 76 -13.13 -22.42 3.74
C PRO A 76 -13.68 -21.51 4.84
N GLU A 77 -14.17 -22.09 5.93
CA GLU A 77 -14.45 -21.41 7.20
C GLU A 77 -15.36 -20.17 7.06
N LEU A 78 -16.46 -20.32 6.33
CA LEU A 78 -17.47 -19.27 6.21
C LEU A 78 -18.33 -19.21 7.48
N PRO A 79 -18.53 -18.00 8.06
CA PRO A 79 -19.56 -17.78 9.07
C PRO A 79 -20.94 -18.26 8.60
N LYS A 80 -21.82 -18.59 9.54
CA LYS A 80 -23.19 -19.00 9.21
C LYS A 80 -23.99 -17.80 8.67
N ALA A 81 -24.21 -17.76 7.37
CA ALA A 81 -24.98 -16.75 6.64
C ALA A 81 -25.42 -17.31 5.28
N ASN A 82 -26.26 -16.58 4.55
CA ASN A 82 -26.43 -16.81 3.11
C ASN A 82 -25.45 -15.93 2.33
N TYR A 83 -24.86 -16.50 1.29
CA TYR A 83 -23.88 -15.85 0.45
C TYR A 83 -24.37 -15.78 -0.98
N ASN A 84 -24.12 -14.65 -1.64
CA ASN A 84 -24.15 -14.57 -3.09
C ASN A 84 -22.78 -15.01 -3.60
N VAL A 85 -22.76 -16.13 -4.31
CA VAL A 85 -21.54 -16.73 -4.86
C VAL A 85 -21.49 -16.50 -6.37
N PHE A 86 -20.36 -16.00 -6.88
CA PHE A 86 -20.17 -15.73 -8.30
C PHE A 86 -18.70 -15.84 -8.71
N VAL A 87 -18.46 -15.91 -10.02
CA VAL A 87 -17.15 -16.07 -10.63
C VAL A 87 -16.73 -14.77 -11.30
N ARG A 88 -15.48 -14.36 -11.07
CA ARG A 88 -14.79 -13.29 -11.80
C ARG A 88 -13.50 -13.84 -12.38
N GLY A 89 -13.12 -13.37 -13.57
CA GLY A 89 -11.82 -13.68 -14.15
C GLY A 89 -11.43 -12.72 -15.24
N TYR A 90 -10.12 -12.55 -15.44
CA TYR A 90 -9.63 -11.80 -16.60
C TYR A 90 -10.02 -12.51 -17.90
N GLY A 91 -10.49 -11.74 -18.87
CA GLY A 91 -11.06 -12.27 -20.13
C GLY A 91 -12.55 -12.65 -20.04
N LEU A 92 -13.18 -12.51 -18.88
CA LEU A 92 -14.56 -12.91 -18.62
C LEU A 92 -15.39 -11.72 -18.13
N SER A 93 -16.71 -11.84 -18.25
CA SER A 93 -17.64 -11.05 -17.47
C SER A 93 -17.89 -11.74 -16.13
N ASP A 94 -18.36 -11.00 -15.13
CA ASP A 94 -18.81 -11.61 -13.89
C ASP A 94 -20.00 -12.55 -14.17
N SER A 95 -20.01 -13.72 -13.53
CA SER A 95 -21.13 -14.66 -13.65
C SER A 95 -22.38 -14.15 -12.95
N ALA A 96 -23.52 -14.78 -13.23
CA ALA A 96 -24.70 -14.64 -12.39
C ALA A 96 -24.36 -15.03 -10.94
N LYS A 97 -24.98 -14.32 -9.98
CA LYS A 97 -24.87 -14.62 -8.55
C LYS A 97 -25.81 -15.76 -8.19
N VAL A 98 -25.32 -16.73 -7.44
CA VAL A 98 -26.08 -17.88 -6.94
C VAL A 98 -26.04 -17.87 -5.42
N THR A 99 -27.21 -17.96 -4.79
CA THR A 99 -27.29 -18.00 -3.32
C THR A 99 -26.90 -19.37 -2.79
N ALA A 100 -26.01 -19.42 -1.80
CA ALA A 100 -25.63 -20.65 -1.10
C ALA A 100 -25.30 -20.37 0.38
N ALA A 101 -25.41 -21.41 1.20
CA ALA A 101 -24.98 -21.39 2.59
C ALA A 101 -23.81 -22.37 2.79
N PRO A 102 -23.02 -22.25 3.87
CA PRO A 102 -21.97 -23.21 4.19
C PRO A 102 -22.47 -24.66 4.26
N GLY A 103 -21.59 -25.61 3.95
CA GLY A 103 -21.89 -27.04 3.84
C GLY A 103 -22.46 -27.48 2.48
N LYS A 104 -22.30 -26.67 1.43
CA LYS A 104 -22.91 -26.93 0.11
C LYS A 104 -21.87 -27.11 -0.99
N SER A 105 -22.07 -28.16 -1.80
CA SER A 105 -21.43 -28.29 -3.10
C SER A 105 -22.16 -27.40 -4.11
N LEU A 106 -21.43 -26.56 -4.83
CA LEU A 106 -21.96 -25.58 -5.77
C LEU A 106 -21.07 -25.49 -7.02
N ASP A 107 -21.54 -26.07 -8.12
CA ASP A 107 -20.90 -25.86 -9.42
C ASP A 107 -21.34 -24.54 -10.03
N LEU A 108 -20.40 -23.84 -10.65
CA LEU A 108 -20.60 -22.52 -11.23
C LEU A 108 -20.24 -22.50 -12.71
N LYS A 109 -20.84 -21.57 -13.44
CA LYS A 109 -20.51 -21.30 -14.85
C LYS A 109 -19.79 -19.97 -14.96
N ALA A 110 -18.61 -19.99 -15.58
CA ALA A 110 -17.93 -18.77 -16.00
C ALA A 110 -18.72 -18.10 -17.13
N ALA A 111 -18.83 -16.76 -17.10
CA ALA A 111 -19.53 -16.01 -18.13
C ALA A 111 -18.54 -15.47 -19.17
N PRO A 112 -18.63 -15.88 -20.45
CA PRO A 112 -17.79 -15.31 -21.50
C PRO A 112 -18.10 -13.82 -21.65
N ALA A 113 -17.06 -13.00 -21.78
CA ALA A 113 -17.25 -11.58 -22.07
C ALA A 113 -17.80 -11.40 -23.50
N PRO A 114 -18.85 -10.59 -23.71
CA PRO A 114 -19.43 -10.39 -25.05
C PRO A 114 -18.52 -9.59 -26.00
N SER A 115 -17.47 -8.95 -25.47
CA SER A 115 -16.48 -8.20 -26.25
C SER A 115 -15.18 -8.03 -25.45
N ALA A 116 -14.11 -7.61 -26.13
CA ALA A 116 -12.86 -7.23 -25.46
C ALA A 116 -13.06 -6.05 -24.49
N ALA A 117 -13.95 -5.11 -24.82
CA ALA A 117 -14.29 -3.98 -23.96
C ALA A 117 -14.97 -4.44 -22.65
N ALA A 118 -15.86 -5.42 -22.73
CA ALA A 118 -16.51 -6.02 -21.57
C ALA A 118 -15.51 -6.81 -20.71
N ALA A 119 -14.61 -7.57 -21.32
CA ALA A 119 -13.55 -8.29 -20.61
C ALA A 119 -12.60 -7.33 -19.86
N ALA A 120 -12.24 -6.21 -20.49
CA ALA A 120 -11.32 -5.22 -19.92
C ALA A 120 -11.91 -4.47 -18.71
N GLN A 121 -13.23 -4.52 -18.50
CA GLN A 121 -13.86 -3.93 -17.31
C GLN A 121 -13.32 -4.54 -16.01
N ASN A 122 -12.93 -5.80 -16.05
CA ASN A 122 -12.35 -6.52 -14.92
C ASN A 122 -10.83 -6.38 -14.81
N TYR A 123 -10.16 -5.67 -15.72
CA TYR A 123 -8.70 -5.50 -15.66
C TYR A 123 -8.30 -4.51 -14.56
N PRO A 124 -7.18 -4.74 -13.86
CA PRO A 124 -6.76 -3.85 -12.79
C PRO A 124 -6.33 -2.47 -13.32
N PRO A 125 -6.31 -1.44 -12.47
CA PRO A 125 -6.10 -0.05 -12.89
C PRO A 125 -4.87 0.19 -13.78
N ILE A 126 -3.78 -0.55 -13.58
CA ILE A 126 -2.52 -0.41 -14.34
C ILE A 126 -2.71 -0.50 -15.87
N TYR A 127 -3.64 -1.35 -16.34
CA TYR A 127 -3.89 -1.58 -17.77
C TYR A 127 -4.62 -0.41 -18.42
N TRP A 128 -5.47 0.27 -17.66
CA TRP A 128 -6.15 1.47 -18.10
C TRP A 128 -5.24 2.69 -17.99
N PHE A 129 -4.46 2.77 -16.91
CA PHE A 129 -3.48 3.84 -16.72
C PHE A 129 -2.37 3.80 -17.77
N SER A 130 -1.92 2.62 -18.22
CA SER A 130 -0.86 2.51 -19.23
C SER A 130 -1.22 3.10 -20.61
N LEU A 131 -2.49 3.44 -20.84
CA LEU A 131 -2.96 4.13 -22.04
C LEU A 131 -2.59 5.63 -22.06
N ILE A 132 -2.26 6.23 -20.92
CA ILE A 132 -1.90 7.64 -20.88
C ILE A 132 -0.62 7.88 -21.69
N HIS A 133 -0.67 8.86 -22.59
CA HIS A 133 0.50 9.36 -23.27
C HIS A 133 1.36 10.20 -22.31
N VAL A 134 2.68 10.15 -22.48
CA VAL A 134 3.62 10.96 -21.70
C VAL A 134 4.46 11.83 -22.62
N PRO A 135 4.99 12.99 -22.16
CA PRO A 135 5.91 13.76 -22.98
C PRO A 135 7.11 12.89 -23.38
N LYS A 136 7.50 12.96 -24.65
CA LYS A 136 8.64 12.21 -25.19
C LYS A 136 9.95 12.76 -24.64
N LYS A 137 11.00 11.94 -24.65
CA LYS A 137 12.32 12.33 -24.11
C LYS A 137 12.91 13.58 -24.77
N ASP A 138 12.66 13.78 -26.06
CA ASP A 138 13.12 14.93 -26.85
C ASP A 138 12.30 16.22 -26.61
N GLU A 139 11.19 16.15 -25.88
CA GLU A 139 10.43 17.33 -25.44
C GLU A 139 11.00 17.96 -24.16
N PHE A 140 11.96 17.30 -23.48
CA PHE A 140 12.57 17.81 -22.25
C PHE A 140 13.85 18.62 -22.52
N PRO A 141 14.17 19.64 -21.69
CA PRO A 141 13.43 20.04 -20.49
C PRO A 141 12.13 20.78 -20.81
N LEU A 142 11.06 20.44 -20.09
CA LEU A 142 9.87 21.27 -19.96
C LEU A 142 10.15 22.39 -18.94
N GLU A 143 9.29 23.41 -18.86
CA GLU A 143 9.52 24.60 -18.02
C GLU A 143 9.93 24.26 -16.57
N LYS A 144 9.29 23.26 -15.95
CA LYS A 144 9.50 22.86 -14.55
C LYS A 144 10.13 21.48 -14.37
N ILE A 145 10.30 20.71 -15.44
CA ILE A 145 10.69 19.30 -15.38
C ILE A 145 11.83 19.04 -16.36
N LYS A 146 12.89 18.38 -15.89
CA LYS A 146 14.13 18.21 -16.64
C LYS A 146 14.16 16.95 -17.50
N SER A 147 13.34 15.94 -17.19
CA SER A 147 13.36 14.65 -17.89
C SER A 147 12.04 13.89 -17.79
N GLN A 148 11.85 12.92 -18.69
CA GLN A 148 10.71 12.01 -18.67
C GLN A 148 10.62 11.21 -17.36
N GLY A 149 11.76 10.76 -16.82
CA GLY A 149 11.80 10.06 -15.54
C GLY A 149 11.33 10.92 -14.36
N GLU A 150 11.65 12.22 -14.37
CA GLU A 150 11.16 13.15 -13.35
C GLU A 150 9.65 13.37 -13.45
N TRP A 151 9.12 13.51 -14.67
CA TRP A 151 7.67 13.59 -14.92
C TRP A 151 6.95 12.33 -14.40
N LEU A 152 7.47 11.15 -14.75
CA LEU A 152 6.94 9.86 -14.31
C LEU A 152 7.01 9.72 -12.78
N ASN A 153 8.11 10.12 -12.16
CA ASN A 153 8.25 10.11 -10.71
C ASN A 153 7.17 10.94 -10.03
N ILE A 154 6.88 12.15 -10.55
CA ILE A 154 5.82 13.00 -9.99
C ILE A 154 4.46 12.28 -10.10
N VAL A 155 4.08 11.76 -11.28
CA VAL A 155 2.77 11.10 -11.45
C VAL A 155 2.64 9.82 -10.62
N LYS A 156 3.67 8.97 -10.64
CA LYS A 156 3.63 7.61 -10.06
C LYS A 156 3.91 7.57 -8.57
N SER A 157 4.75 8.45 -8.05
CA SER A 157 5.12 8.43 -6.62
C SER A 157 4.90 9.80 -5.96
N GLY A 158 5.26 10.91 -6.60
CA GLY A 158 5.29 12.22 -5.96
C GLY A 158 3.96 12.96 -5.80
N ALA A 159 2.89 12.50 -6.46
CA ALA A 159 1.61 13.20 -6.55
C ALA A 159 0.42 12.25 -6.74
N CYS A 160 -0.10 12.09 -7.96
CA CYS A 160 -1.43 11.54 -8.23
C CYS A 160 -1.61 10.10 -7.71
N GLN A 161 -0.76 9.17 -8.17
CA GLN A 161 -0.88 7.75 -7.82
C GLN A 161 -0.54 7.46 -6.35
N SER A 162 -0.06 8.44 -5.58
CA SER A 162 0.15 8.26 -4.14
C SER A 162 -1.13 8.35 -3.31
N CYS A 163 -2.18 8.95 -3.88
CA CYS A 163 -3.44 9.23 -3.20
C CYS A 163 -4.54 8.22 -3.58
N HIS A 164 -4.63 7.88 -4.86
CA HIS A 164 -5.63 6.96 -5.38
C HIS A 164 -5.16 6.33 -6.71
N PRO A 165 -5.67 5.14 -7.06
CA PRO A 165 -5.31 4.50 -8.33
C PRO A 165 -5.99 5.19 -9.52
N LEU A 166 -5.18 5.69 -10.46
CA LEU A 166 -5.63 6.04 -11.81
C LEU A 166 -5.87 4.77 -12.62
N GLY A 167 -6.97 4.73 -13.38
CA GLY A 167 -7.40 3.55 -14.16
C GLY A 167 -8.57 2.80 -13.55
N THR A 168 -9.02 3.18 -12.35
CA THR A 168 -10.30 2.73 -11.79
C THR A 168 -11.50 3.28 -12.57
N PRO A 169 -12.70 2.67 -12.45
CA PRO A 169 -13.89 3.13 -13.17
C PRO A 169 -14.18 4.63 -13.00
N GLY A 170 -14.01 5.16 -11.78
CA GLY A 170 -14.24 6.58 -11.51
C GLY A 170 -13.15 7.51 -12.02
N THR A 171 -11.91 7.04 -12.23
CA THR A 171 -10.79 7.89 -12.67
C THR A 171 -10.59 7.91 -14.19
N ARG A 172 -10.98 6.84 -14.88
CA ARG A 172 -10.86 6.75 -16.35
C ARG A 172 -12.00 7.42 -17.13
N VAL A 173 -12.95 8.04 -16.43
CA VAL A 173 -14.08 8.78 -17.02
C VAL A 173 -14.21 10.13 -16.34
N VAL A 174 -14.35 11.22 -17.10
CA VAL A 174 -14.72 12.53 -16.56
C VAL A 174 -16.25 12.57 -16.33
N PRO A 175 -16.73 12.92 -15.13
CA PRO A 175 -18.16 13.02 -14.86
C PRO A 175 -18.90 13.89 -15.88
N GLU A 176 -20.10 13.46 -16.30
CA GLU A 176 -20.91 14.20 -17.28
C GLU A 176 -21.20 15.64 -16.85
N GLU A 177 -21.36 15.86 -15.54
CA GLU A 177 -21.56 17.19 -14.97
C GLU A 177 -20.44 18.16 -15.38
N PHE A 178 -19.19 17.70 -15.41
CA PHE A 178 -18.05 18.53 -15.80
C PHE A 178 -17.85 18.51 -17.32
N ALA A 179 -17.99 17.34 -17.95
CA ALA A 179 -17.77 17.20 -19.39
C ALA A 179 -18.74 18.03 -20.25
N LYS A 180 -19.94 18.33 -19.75
CA LYS A 180 -20.94 19.16 -20.46
C LYS A 180 -20.74 20.67 -20.25
N GLN A 181 -19.94 21.09 -19.27
CA GLN A 181 -19.73 22.50 -18.93
C GLN A 181 -18.69 23.18 -19.83
N PHE A 182 -17.83 22.41 -20.49
CA PHE A 182 -16.68 22.93 -21.24
C PHE A 182 -16.62 22.30 -22.63
N GLU A 183 -16.25 23.09 -23.62
CA GLU A 183 -15.99 22.59 -24.98
C GLU A 183 -14.69 21.78 -25.06
N LYS A 184 -13.68 22.18 -24.28
CA LYS A 184 -12.38 21.49 -24.23
C LYS A 184 -12.32 20.54 -23.04
N SER A 185 -11.95 19.29 -23.30
CA SER A 185 -11.78 18.27 -22.26
C SER A 185 -10.71 18.63 -21.22
N ALA A 186 -9.67 19.39 -21.58
CA ALA A 186 -8.66 19.88 -20.64
C ALA A 186 -9.26 20.82 -19.57
N ASP A 187 -10.23 21.66 -19.94
CA ASP A 187 -10.91 22.55 -18.99
C ASP A 187 -11.83 21.75 -18.05
N ALA A 188 -12.50 20.71 -18.58
CA ALA A 188 -13.27 19.77 -17.76
C ALA A 188 -12.38 19.02 -16.76
N TRP A 189 -11.15 18.67 -17.15
CA TRP A 189 -10.14 18.11 -16.25
C TRP A 189 -9.68 19.10 -15.19
N ALA A 190 -9.43 20.36 -15.54
CA ALA A 190 -9.09 21.39 -14.56
C ALA A 190 -10.21 21.55 -13.51
N ARG A 191 -11.47 21.58 -13.94
CA ARG A 191 -12.64 21.60 -13.06
C ARG A 191 -12.73 20.35 -12.19
N ARG A 192 -12.42 19.17 -12.73
CA ARG A 192 -12.36 17.91 -11.99
C ARG A 192 -11.35 18.00 -10.85
N LEU A 193 -10.14 18.49 -11.11
CA LEU A 193 -9.07 18.59 -10.10
C LEU A 193 -9.40 19.59 -8.98
N ALA A 194 -10.27 20.57 -9.23
CA ALA A 194 -10.76 21.48 -8.20
C ALA A 194 -11.78 20.85 -7.23
N SER A 195 -12.28 19.64 -7.51
CA SER A 195 -13.41 19.06 -6.77
C SER A 195 -12.99 18.43 -5.43
N GLY A 196 -13.75 18.73 -4.38
CA GLY A 196 -13.60 18.13 -3.06
C GLY A 196 -12.42 18.66 -2.24
N SER A 197 -12.30 18.15 -1.01
CA SER A 197 -11.37 18.66 0.02
C SER A 197 -9.88 18.53 -0.33
N ALA A 198 -9.53 17.77 -1.37
CA ALA A 198 -8.16 17.63 -1.86
C ALA A 198 -7.75 18.73 -2.87
N GLN A 199 -8.62 19.71 -3.18
CA GLN A 199 -8.39 20.73 -4.21
C GLN A 199 -6.99 21.35 -4.15
N ALA A 200 -6.55 21.81 -2.98
CA ALA A 200 -5.24 22.46 -2.84
C ALA A 200 -4.07 21.51 -3.18
N LEU A 201 -4.18 20.23 -2.81
CA LEU A 201 -3.18 19.21 -3.12
C LEU A 201 -3.16 18.92 -4.63
N MET A 202 -4.33 18.75 -5.24
CA MET A 202 -4.44 18.50 -6.69
C MET A 202 -3.91 19.69 -7.51
N ALA A 203 -4.21 20.92 -7.09
CA ALA A 203 -3.73 22.14 -7.73
C ALA A 203 -2.20 22.30 -7.63
N ARG A 204 -1.64 22.05 -6.44
CA ARG A 204 -0.17 22.01 -6.24
C ARG A 204 0.47 20.99 -7.18
N ASP A 205 -0.09 19.79 -7.24
CA ASP A 205 0.53 18.66 -7.89
C ASP A 205 0.46 18.70 -9.41
N ILE A 206 -0.68 19.11 -9.98
CA ILE A 206 -0.74 19.37 -11.43
C ILE A 206 0.16 20.56 -11.82
N GLY A 207 0.31 21.54 -10.93
CA GLY A 207 1.21 22.69 -11.10
C GLY A 207 2.69 22.34 -11.22
N ARG A 208 3.09 21.13 -10.78
CA ARG A 208 4.45 20.60 -10.91
C ARG A 208 4.69 19.94 -12.28
N LEU A 209 3.64 19.64 -13.05
CA LEU A 209 3.68 18.82 -14.26
C LEU A 209 3.63 19.59 -15.60
N ASP A 210 3.96 20.90 -15.60
CA ASP A 210 3.63 21.80 -16.71
C ASP A 210 2.11 21.75 -16.98
N THR A 211 1.37 22.56 -16.21
CA THR A 211 -0.07 22.38 -15.96
C THR A 211 -0.89 22.14 -17.23
N GLN A 212 -0.71 22.96 -18.27
CA GLN A 212 -1.51 22.83 -19.49
C GLN A 212 -1.17 21.54 -20.23
N LYS A 213 0.12 21.24 -20.41
CA LYS A 213 0.58 20.01 -21.05
C LYS A 213 0.03 18.78 -20.32
N ALA A 214 0.07 18.78 -18.99
CA ALA A 214 -0.46 17.68 -18.20
C ALA A 214 -1.99 17.55 -18.37
N LEU A 215 -2.75 18.64 -18.29
CA LEU A 215 -4.20 18.64 -18.49
C LEU A 215 -4.58 18.09 -19.87
N ASP A 216 -3.85 18.49 -20.92
CA ASP A 216 -4.08 17.99 -22.29
C ASP A 216 -3.83 16.47 -22.40
N LEU A 217 -2.78 15.95 -21.75
CA LEU A 217 -2.47 14.52 -21.73
C LEU A 217 -3.52 13.71 -20.95
N PHE A 218 -3.94 14.18 -19.77
CA PHE A 218 -5.00 13.51 -18.99
C PHE A 218 -6.36 13.57 -19.69
N ALA A 219 -6.67 14.69 -20.36
CA ALA A 219 -7.85 14.82 -21.21
C ALA A 219 -7.84 13.85 -22.37
N GLY A 220 -6.73 13.80 -23.13
CA GLY A 220 -6.55 12.86 -24.23
C GLY A 220 -6.70 11.40 -23.79
N TRP A 221 -6.18 11.04 -22.61
CA TRP A 221 -6.35 9.70 -22.04
C TRP A 221 -7.81 9.33 -21.80
N THR A 222 -8.60 10.21 -21.17
CA THR A 222 -10.04 9.92 -20.96
C THR A 222 -10.87 9.99 -22.23
N ASP A 223 -10.51 10.87 -23.17
CA ASP A 223 -11.20 10.99 -24.45
C ASP A 223 -10.94 9.77 -25.34
N GLY A 224 -9.72 9.24 -25.34
CA GLY A 224 -9.38 7.99 -26.02
C GLY A 224 -10.20 6.81 -25.49
N ILE A 225 -10.27 6.66 -24.16
CA ILE A 225 -11.09 5.63 -23.52
C ILE A 225 -12.58 5.81 -23.85
N LYS A 226 -13.11 7.04 -23.79
CA LYS A 226 -14.48 7.35 -24.19
C LYS A 226 -14.74 7.04 -25.68
N GLY A 227 -13.74 7.24 -26.53
CA GLY A 227 -13.74 6.89 -27.95
C GLY A 227 -13.62 5.39 -28.24
N GLY A 228 -13.47 4.55 -27.21
CA GLY A 228 -13.39 3.10 -27.33
C GLY A 228 -11.97 2.53 -27.31
N GLU A 229 -10.96 3.32 -26.97
CA GLU A 229 -9.61 2.79 -26.75
C GLU A 229 -9.60 1.77 -25.58
N LEU A 230 -8.94 0.64 -25.81
CA LEU A 230 -8.82 -0.44 -24.84
C LEU A 230 -7.36 -0.68 -24.45
N PRO A 231 -7.10 -1.23 -23.26
CA PRO A 231 -5.77 -1.68 -22.87
C PRO A 231 -5.09 -2.54 -23.94
N PHE A 232 -3.87 -2.17 -24.32
CA PHE A 232 -3.09 -2.90 -25.34
C PHE A 232 -2.45 -4.18 -24.80
N ALA A 233 -2.34 -4.30 -23.47
CA ALA A 233 -1.88 -5.49 -22.77
C ALA A 233 -3.06 -6.18 -22.06
N LYS A 234 -2.90 -7.47 -21.77
CA LYS A 234 -3.88 -8.26 -21.02
C LYS A 234 -3.24 -8.80 -19.73
N PRO A 235 -3.96 -8.79 -18.60
CA PRO A 235 -3.47 -9.40 -17.38
C PRO A 235 -3.49 -10.92 -17.43
N GLU A 236 -2.53 -11.52 -16.73
CA GLU A 236 -2.49 -12.95 -16.49
C GLU A 236 -3.38 -13.33 -15.31
N ARG A 237 -3.97 -14.52 -15.38
CA ARG A 237 -4.70 -15.11 -14.26
C ARG A 237 -3.72 -15.74 -13.26
N PRO A 238 -4.10 -15.84 -11.97
CA PRO A 238 -3.27 -16.52 -10.98
C PRO A 238 -2.88 -17.95 -11.39
N LYS A 239 -1.61 -18.28 -11.19
CA LYS A 239 -1.03 -19.59 -11.50
C LYS A 239 -0.16 -20.10 -10.35
N GLY A 240 0.01 -21.43 -10.29
CA GLY A 240 0.80 -22.06 -9.22
C GLY A 240 0.34 -21.61 -7.83
N ILE A 241 1.30 -21.17 -7.00
CA ILE A 241 1.05 -20.75 -5.61
C ILE A 241 0.14 -19.53 -5.48
N GLU A 242 -0.01 -18.69 -6.51
CA GLU A 242 -0.91 -17.53 -6.48
C GLU A 242 -2.37 -17.95 -6.29
N ARG A 243 -2.72 -19.17 -6.71
CA ARG A 243 -4.08 -19.73 -6.55
C ARG A 243 -4.41 -20.16 -5.13
N ASN A 244 -3.38 -20.26 -4.28
CA ASN A 244 -3.52 -20.72 -2.92
C ASN A 244 -3.94 -19.60 -1.96
N VAL A 245 -4.21 -18.38 -2.46
CA VAL A 245 -4.66 -17.29 -1.60
C VAL A 245 -6.12 -17.46 -1.21
N VAL A 246 -6.41 -17.22 0.07
CA VAL A 246 -7.76 -17.00 0.59
C VAL A 246 -7.83 -15.55 1.07
N ILE A 247 -8.77 -14.79 0.54
CA ILE A 247 -8.91 -13.37 0.85
C ILE A 247 -10.23 -13.19 1.58
N THR A 248 -10.20 -12.53 2.73
CA THR A 248 -11.41 -12.14 3.47
C THR A 248 -11.45 -10.63 3.61
N THR A 249 -12.60 -10.03 3.38
CA THR A 249 -12.80 -8.58 3.48
C THR A 249 -14.02 -8.22 4.32
N TRP A 250 -13.91 -7.13 5.07
CA TRP A 250 -14.98 -6.54 5.86
C TRP A 250 -15.06 -5.05 5.55
N GLU A 251 -16.26 -4.54 5.26
CA GLU A 251 -16.47 -3.09 5.22
C GLU A 251 -16.38 -2.51 6.63
N TRP A 252 -15.66 -1.39 6.75
CA TRP A 252 -15.48 -0.65 8.01
C TRP A 252 -15.30 0.84 7.71
N GLY A 253 -15.75 1.69 8.63
CA GLY A 253 -15.87 3.13 8.41
C GLY A 253 -17.10 3.53 7.55
N HIS A 254 -17.08 4.76 7.06
CA HIS A 254 -18.20 5.37 6.32
C HIS A 254 -17.92 5.51 4.82
N PRO A 255 -18.96 5.69 3.97
CA PRO A 255 -18.78 5.89 2.53
C PRO A 255 -17.94 7.11 2.13
N THR A 256 -17.86 8.11 3.01
CA THR A 256 -17.07 9.34 2.83
C THR A 256 -15.70 9.28 3.49
N SER A 257 -15.44 8.26 4.32
CA SER A 257 -14.16 8.06 4.99
C SER A 257 -13.14 7.47 4.02
N TYR A 258 -11.87 7.83 4.20
CA TYR A 258 -10.76 7.04 3.67
C TYR A 258 -9.87 6.60 4.81
N LEU A 259 -9.21 5.45 4.66
CA LEU A 259 -8.24 4.95 5.62
C LEU A 259 -6.88 4.94 4.95
N HIS A 260 -5.85 5.39 5.63
CA HIS A 260 -4.47 5.29 5.16
C HIS A 260 -3.92 3.90 5.48
N ASP A 261 -3.89 3.53 6.77
CA ASP A 261 -3.26 2.31 7.27
C ASP A 261 -4.22 1.47 8.11
N ALA A 262 -3.85 0.21 8.34
CA ALA A 262 -4.47 -0.69 9.31
C ALA A 262 -3.41 -1.52 10.06
N ILE A 263 -3.54 -1.71 11.36
CA ILE A 263 -2.61 -2.50 12.17
C ILE A 263 -3.30 -3.67 12.87
N SER A 264 -2.64 -4.83 12.86
CA SER A 264 -3.17 -6.08 13.38
C SER A 264 -2.43 -6.61 14.60
N THR A 265 -1.15 -6.27 14.79
CA THR A 265 -0.32 -6.71 15.94
C THR A 265 0.96 -5.87 16.06
N ASP A 266 1.71 -6.03 17.15
CA ASP A 266 3.09 -5.51 17.21
C ASP A 266 3.93 -6.33 16.25
N ARG A 267 4.55 -5.66 15.29
CA ARG A 267 5.40 -6.30 14.29
C ARG A 267 6.55 -7.10 14.91
N ARG A 268 7.08 -6.66 16.06
CA ARG A 268 8.19 -7.34 16.76
C ARG A 268 7.74 -8.66 17.39
N ASN A 269 6.44 -8.82 17.64
CA ASN A 269 5.81 -10.04 18.12
C ASN A 269 4.48 -10.27 17.40
N PRO A 270 4.47 -11.02 16.27
CA PRO A 270 3.27 -11.18 15.44
C PRO A 270 2.15 -11.98 16.11
N ARG A 271 2.36 -12.48 17.33
CA ARG A 271 1.39 -13.24 18.13
C ARG A 271 0.70 -12.41 19.20
N LEU A 272 1.12 -11.16 19.41
CA LEU A 272 0.67 -10.34 20.53
C LEU A 272 -0.85 -10.17 20.56
N ASN A 273 -1.45 -9.89 19.40
CA ASN A 273 -2.88 -9.59 19.25
C ASN A 273 -3.63 -10.71 18.52
N ALA A 274 -3.31 -11.97 18.83
CA ALA A 274 -3.95 -13.14 18.25
C ALA A 274 -5.48 -13.08 18.36
N ASN A 275 -6.18 -13.23 17.23
CA ASN A 275 -7.63 -13.08 17.07
C ASN A 275 -8.19 -11.72 17.51
N GLY A 276 -7.33 -10.76 17.80
CA GLY A 276 -7.72 -9.47 18.33
C GLY A 276 -8.26 -8.51 17.27
N LYS A 277 -8.66 -7.34 17.74
CA LYS A 277 -9.21 -6.28 16.90
C LYS A 277 -8.14 -5.65 16.01
N ILE A 278 -8.57 -5.17 14.86
CA ILE A 278 -7.77 -4.42 13.89
C ILE A 278 -8.15 -2.94 14.00
N TYR A 279 -7.17 -2.05 13.89
CA TYR A 279 -7.37 -0.60 14.03
C TYR A 279 -6.93 0.12 12.77
N GLY A 280 -7.75 1.04 12.25
CA GLY A 280 -7.47 1.81 11.05
C GLY A 280 -6.97 3.22 11.32
N SER A 281 -6.40 3.88 10.31
CA SER A 281 -5.94 5.27 10.41
C SER A 281 -6.65 6.16 9.39
N PRO A 282 -7.70 6.90 9.77
CA PRO A 282 -8.43 7.78 8.87
C PRO A 282 -7.69 9.11 8.66
N GLU A 283 -6.60 9.10 7.90
CA GLU A 283 -5.90 10.34 7.55
C GLU A 283 -6.90 11.30 6.85
N ASP A 284 -6.78 12.61 7.09
CA ASP A 284 -7.57 13.76 6.58
C ASP A 284 -9.12 13.69 6.64
N SER A 285 -9.75 12.51 6.68
CA SER A 285 -11.17 12.32 6.36
C SER A 285 -12.12 12.32 7.55
N THR A 286 -11.71 11.78 8.69
CA THR A 286 -12.51 11.77 9.92
C THR A 286 -11.64 11.59 11.15
N ASP A 287 -12.06 12.14 12.29
CA ASP A 287 -11.41 11.88 13.58
C ASP A 287 -11.87 10.54 14.23
N MET A 288 -12.76 9.80 13.57
CA MET A 288 -13.29 8.50 14.02
C MET A 288 -12.41 7.34 13.54
N ILE A 289 -11.61 6.77 14.45
CA ILE A 289 -10.74 5.62 14.20
C ILE A 289 -11.62 4.36 14.11
N PRO A 290 -11.66 3.65 12.96
CA PRO A 290 -12.43 2.42 12.84
C PRO A 290 -11.70 1.24 13.48
N ILE A 291 -12.48 0.35 14.07
CA ILE A 291 -12.04 -0.84 14.78
C ILE A 291 -12.85 -2.02 14.28
N LEU A 292 -12.19 -3.02 13.73
CA LEU A 292 -12.80 -4.27 13.28
C LEU A 292 -12.51 -5.39 14.27
N ASP A 293 -13.55 -6.11 14.69
CA ASP A 293 -13.44 -7.41 15.33
C ASP A 293 -13.69 -8.51 14.27
N PRO A 294 -12.62 -9.20 13.79
CA PRO A 294 -12.76 -10.19 12.74
C PRO A 294 -13.38 -11.51 13.23
N VAL A 295 -13.45 -11.76 14.55
CA VAL A 295 -14.04 -12.97 15.12
C VAL A 295 -15.55 -12.88 15.12
N THR A 296 -16.09 -11.72 15.52
CA THR A 296 -17.53 -11.46 15.56
C THR A 296 -18.08 -10.84 14.28
N ASN A 297 -17.20 -10.45 13.35
CA ASN A 297 -17.54 -9.72 12.12
C ASN A 297 -18.26 -8.38 12.41
N THR A 298 -17.85 -7.68 13.48
CA THR A 298 -18.41 -6.38 13.87
C THR A 298 -17.40 -5.26 13.67
N ALA A 299 -17.87 -4.09 13.26
CA ALA A 299 -17.08 -2.86 13.24
C ALA A 299 -17.62 -1.85 14.26
N SER A 300 -16.71 -1.06 14.83
CA SER A 300 -17.00 0.05 15.75
C SER A 300 -16.01 1.18 15.50
N GLU A 301 -16.14 2.31 16.20
CA GLU A 301 -15.25 3.45 16.04
C GLU A 301 -14.94 4.09 17.40
N VAL A 302 -13.76 4.70 17.50
CA VAL A 302 -13.39 5.55 18.64
C VAL A 302 -12.97 6.93 18.14
N LYS A 303 -13.48 7.99 18.76
CA LYS A 303 -13.10 9.35 18.41
C LYS A 303 -11.73 9.67 19.01
N HIS A 304 -10.77 10.03 18.17
CA HIS A 304 -9.45 10.47 18.60
C HIS A 304 -9.50 11.97 18.98
N PRO A 305 -9.02 12.36 20.18
CA PRO A 305 -9.07 13.74 20.66
C PRO A 305 -7.87 14.59 20.19
N VAL A 306 -8.10 15.90 20.06
CA VAL A 306 -7.01 16.89 19.99
C VAL A 306 -6.77 17.52 21.36
N ARG A 307 -5.53 17.97 21.61
CA ARG A 307 -5.16 18.68 22.85
C ARG A 307 -5.64 20.13 22.82
N ASP A 308 -5.50 20.79 21.67
CA ASP A 308 -6.00 22.14 21.44
C ASP A 308 -7.26 22.11 20.54
N PRO A 309 -8.44 22.53 21.04
CA PRO A 309 -9.65 22.63 20.23
C PRO A 309 -9.53 23.55 18.99
N LYS A 310 -8.55 24.48 18.98
CA LYS A 310 -8.26 25.37 17.83
C LYS A 310 -7.36 24.72 16.78
N THR A 311 -7.09 23.42 16.90
CA THR A 311 -6.42 22.63 15.87
C THR A 311 -7.17 22.76 14.54
N PRO A 312 -6.51 23.11 13.42
CA PRO A 312 -7.19 23.34 12.14
C PRO A 312 -7.92 22.10 11.65
N ASN A 313 -9.08 22.28 11.04
CA ASN A 313 -9.88 21.20 10.46
C ASN A 313 -9.75 21.18 8.94
N VAL A 314 -9.66 19.98 8.35
CA VAL A 314 -9.62 19.77 6.90
C VAL A 314 -10.84 20.37 6.18
N LYS A 315 -12.02 20.37 6.80
CA LYS A 315 -13.25 20.90 6.19
C LYS A 315 -13.24 22.40 5.93
N ASP A 316 -12.37 23.14 6.64
CA ASP A 316 -12.22 24.59 6.50
C ASP A 316 -11.31 24.96 5.30
N GLY A 317 -10.68 23.96 4.68
CA GLY A 317 -9.87 24.11 3.48
C GLY A 317 -10.71 24.44 2.23
N PRO A 318 -10.10 25.03 1.19
CA PRO A 318 -10.79 25.31 -0.06
C PRO A 318 -11.24 24.03 -0.75
N PHE A 319 -12.47 24.02 -1.26
CA PHE A 319 -13.01 22.93 -2.09
C PHE A 319 -14.03 23.47 -3.11
N ALA A 320 -14.14 22.83 -4.26
CA ALA A 320 -15.26 23.00 -5.18
C ALA A 320 -16.20 21.79 -5.13
N ALA A 321 -17.43 21.96 -5.62
CA ALA A 321 -18.44 20.91 -5.62
C ALA A 321 -17.95 19.63 -6.33
N SER A 322 -18.22 18.49 -5.70
CA SER A 322 -17.93 17.15 -6.19
C SER A 322 -19.12 16.60 -6.99
N ALA A 323 -18.84 15.98 -8.14
CA ALA A 323 -19.87 15.28 -8.92
C ALA A 323 -20.49 14.09 -8.15
N TRP A 324 -19.84 13.63 -7.07
CA TRP A 324 -20.37 12.56 -6.24
C TRP A 324 -21.03 13.06 -4.96
N TRP A 325 -20.50 14.11 -4.33
CA TRP A 325 -20.93 14.49 -2.99
C TRP A 325 -21.57 15.88 -2.90
N GLY A 326 -21.67 16.58 -4.04
CA GLY A 326 -22.27 17.90 -4.11
C GLY A 326 -21.35 18.99 -3.56
N ASP A 327 -21.95 20.03 -3.02
CA ASP A 327 -21.34 21.29 -2.60
C ASP A 327 -20.91 21.31 -1.12
N LYS A 328 -20.79 20.14 -0.48
CA LYS A 328 -20.36 20.02 0.91
C LYS A 328 -19.04 19.27 1.02
N PRO A 329 -18.14 19.66 1.95
CA PRO A 329 -16.93 18.89 2.21
C PRO A 329 -17.32 17.56 2.87
N ILE A 330 -16.64 16.48 2.48
CA ILE A 330 -16.87 15.13 3.04
C ILE A 330 -15.80 14.70 4.04
N TRP A 331 -14.70 15.44 4.10
CA TRP A 331 -13.59 15.22 5.03
C TRP A 331 -13.71 16.22 6.17
N ASP A 332 -13.77 15.71 7.39
CA ASP A 332 -13.91 16.46 8.64
C ASP A 332 -12.97 15.86 9.69
N SER A 333 -11.72 16.32 9.68
CA SER A 333 -10.71 15.86 10.61
C SER A 333 -9.87 17.02 11.12
N GLN A 334 -9.71 17.10 12.44
CA GLN A 334 -8.71 17.96 13.08
C GLN A 334 -7.39 17.23 13.26
N ASN A 335 -7.45 15.93 13.56
CA ASN A 335 -6.27 15.17 13.96
C ASN A 335 -5.48 14.61 12.77
N ILE A 336 -6.05 14.56 11.56
CA ILE A 336 -5.39 14.04 10.35
C ILE A 336 -4.61 12.74 10.60
N ASN A 337 -5.19 11.83 11.40
CA ASN A 337 -4.50 10.69 12.00
C ASN A 337 -3.83 9.81 10.95
N HIS A 338 -2.51 9.70 11.04
CA HIS A 338 -1.69 8.88 10.15
C HIS A 338 -1.12 7.67 10.90
N ASN A 339 -0.45 6.79 10.15
CA ASN A 339 0.27 5.58 10.52
C ASN A 339 0.00 5.00 11.90
N VAL A 340 -0.53 3.78 11.93
CA VAL A 340 -0.85 3.06 13.17
C VAL A 340 0.13 1.92 13.43
N MET A 341 0.53 1.73 14.68
CA MET A 341 1.40 0.62 15.11
C MET A 341 1.02 0.13 16.50
N PHE A 342 1.16 -1.16 16.77
CA PHE A 342 1.09 -1.70 18.12
C PHE A 342 2.45 -1.65 18.81
N ASP A 343 2.45 -1.42 20.11
CA ASP A 343 3.59 -1.73 20.97
C ASP A 343 3.46 -3.10 21.64
N GLU A 344 4.45 -3.48 22.44
CA GLU A 344 4.52 -4.79 23.09
C GLU A 344 3.48 -4.96 24.22
N LYS A 345 2.80 -3.89 24.60
CA LYS A 345 1.75 -3.87 25.63
C LYS A 345 0.35 -3.95 25.04
N GLY A 346 0.21 -3.99 23.72
CA GLY A 346 -1.09 -4.04 23.06
C GLY A 346 -1.73 -2.66 22.86
N ARG A 347 -0.97 -1.56 22.97
CA ARG A 347 -1.49 -0.20 22.75
C ARG A 347 -1.26 0.22 21.31
N VAL A 348 -2.19 1.00 20.78
CA VAL A 348 -2.22 1.43 19.38
C VAL A 348 -1.68 2.85 19.28
N TRP A 349 -0.45 2.98 18.81
CA TRP A 349 0.24 4.24 18.56
C TRP A 349 -0.13 4.80 17.19
N SER A 350 -0.15 6.13 17.10
CA SER A 350 -0.39 6.83 15.84
C SER A 350 0.33 8.16 15.74
N THR A 351 0.33 8.75 14.54
CA THR A 351 0.87 10.08 14.23
C THR A 351 -0.24 11.08 13.90
N PRO A 352 -0.99 11.58 14.91
CA PRO A 352 -2.01 12.60 14.71
C PRO A 352 -1.44 14.01 14.84
N ARG A 353 -2.20 15.01 14.40
CA ARG A 353 -2.12 16.38 14.88
C ARG A 353 -2.89 16.49 16.19
N ILE A 354 -2.26 17.09 17.21
CA ILE A 354 -2.93 17.34 18.50
C ILE A 354 -3.07 18.84 18.81
N ARG A 355 -2.35 19.69 18.08
CA ARG A 355 -2.31 21.15 18.24
C ARG A 355 -2.08 21.89 16.92
N GLN A 356 -2.01 23.22 16.98
CA GLN A 356 -1.57 24.05 15.86
C GLN A 356 -0.08 23.84 15.54
N HIS A 357 0.34 24.26 14.34
CA HIS A 357 1.68 23.95 13.83
C HIS A 357 2.83 24.55 14.64
N ALA A 358 2.63 25.71 15.26
CA ALA A 358 3.68 26.41 16.00
C ALA A 358 4.17 25.57 17.19
N ASN A 359 5.48 25.32 17.25
CA ASN A 359 6.06 24.54 18.32
C ASN A 359 6.18 25.33 19.63
N PRO A 360 6.11 24.65 20.79
CA PRO A 360 6.45 25.22 22.09
C PRO A 360 7.85 25.85 22.13
N ALA A 361 8.05 26.79 23.06
CA ALA A 361 9.32 27.51 23.20
C ALA A 361 10.53 26.59 23.43
N PHE A 362 10.34 25.45 24.10
CA PHE A 362 11.44 24.52 24.38
C PHE A 362 11.97 23.79 23.13
N CYS A 363 11.25 23.85 22.00
CA CYS A 363 11.70 23.31 20.71
C CYS A 363 12.56 24.30 19.92
N GLN A 364 12.52 25.58 20.30
CA GLN A 364 13.06 26.69 19.52
C GLN A 364 14.44 27.13 20.00
N GLN A 365 15.04 28.04 19.24
CA GLN A 365 16.34 28.62 19.56
C GLN A 365 16.31 29.32 20.93
N GLY A 366 17.35 29.12 21.73
CA GLY A 366 17.45 29.66 23.09
C GLY A 366 16.93 28.73 24.18
N SER A 367 16.36 27.58 23.82
CA SER A 367 15.97 26.52 24.77
C SER A 367 17.16 25.75 25.33
N ASP A 368 16.98 25.16 26.51
CA ASP A 368 17.94 24.24 27.13
C ASP A 368 17.86 22.79 26.63
N HIS A 369 16.82 22.44 25.87
CA HIS A 369 16.65 21.10 25.31
C HIS A 369 17.85 20.74 24.41
N PRO A 370 18.54 19.60 24.61
CA PRO A 370 19.75 19.25 23.85
C PRO A 370 19.57 19.31 22.34
N SER A 371 18.49 18.73 21.81
CA SER A 371 18.20 18.76 20.37
C SER A 371 17.84 20.15 19.85
N ALA A 372 17.28 21.04 20.68
CA ALA A 372 16.98 22.42 20.27
C ALA A 372 18.24 23.29 20.22
N LYS A 373 19.22 23.01 21.11
CA LYS A 373 20.56 23.61 21.03
C LYS A 373 21.30 23.18 19.76
N ALA A 374 21.19 21.90 19.39
CA ALA A 374 21.82 21.36 18.19
C ALA A 374 21.13 21.83 16.90
N PHE A 375 19.79 21.80 16.86
CA PHE A 375 19.01 22.14 15.67
C PHE A 375 17.58 22.58 16.04
N PRO A 376 17.30 23.87 16.24
CA PRO A 376 15.99 24.33 16.69
C PRO A 376 14.91 24.19 15.59
N ILE A 377 13.68 23.84 15.99
CA ILE A 377 12.56 23.60 15.08
C ILE A 377 11.34 24.43 15.47
N LYS A 378 10.85 25.23 14.52
CA LYS A 378 9.80 26.23 14.75
C LYS A 378 8.39 25.66 14.68
N GLU A 379 8.19 24.61 13.88
CA GLU A 379 6.87 24.06 13.59
C GLU A 379 6.92 22.53 13.45
N ALA A 380 5.80 21.89 13.78
CA ALA A 380 5.49 20.49 13.52
C ALA A 380 4.04 20.38 13.01
N ASN A 381 3.75 19.43 12.11
CA ASN A 381 2.43 19.27 11.50
C ASN A 381 1.59 18.14 12.13
N ARG A 382 2.26 17.14 12.71
CA ARG A 382 1.72 15.98 13.43
C ARG A 382 2.69 15.63 14.56
N GLU A 383 2.14 15.10 15.65
CA GLU A 383 2.82 14.69 16.86
C GLU A 383 2.59 13.19 17.13
N LEU A 384 2.57 12.75 18.40
CA LEU A 384 2.37 11.35 18.77
C LEU A 384 1.13 11.17 19.66
N SER A 385 0.51 10.01 19.54
CA SER A 385 -0.46 9.55 20.53
C SER A 385 -0.48 8.03 20.61
N PHE A 386 -1.08 7.50 21.68
CA PHE A 386 -1.54 6.13 21.69
C PHE A 386 -2.92 5.98 22.34
N TYR A 387 -3.67 5.01 21.83
CA TYR A 387 -4.89 4.48 22.41
C TYR A 387 -4.57 3.19 23.16
N ASP A 388 -5.06 3.07 24.38
CA ASP A 388 -5.00 1.82 25.15
C ASP A 388 -6.36 1.10 25.08
N PRO A 389 -6.50 0.00 24.32
CA PRO A 389 -7.75 -0.74 24.23
C PRO A 389 -8.24 -1.33 25.55
N ALA A 390 -7.35 -1.59 26.51
CA ALA A 390 -7.72 -2.16 27.80
C ALA A 390 -8.45 -1.14 28.69
N THR A 391 -8.11 0.14 28.58
CA THR A 391 -8.70 1.22 29.39
C THR A 391 -9.61 2.16 28.62
N GLY A 392 -9.57 2.12 27.28
CA GLY A 392 -10.31 3.00 26.40
C GLY A 392 -9.80 4.44 26.38
N LYS A 393 -8.55 4.69 26.80
CA LYS A 393 -7.99 6.04 26.96
C LYS A 393 -6.95 6.39 25.89
N PHE A 394 -6.95 7.66 25.51
CA PHE A 394 -5.88 8.25 24.71
C PHE A 394 -4.85 8.95 25.59
N THR A 395 -3.58 8.83 25.20
CA THR A 395 -2.48 9.67 25.66
C THR A 395 -1.94 10.44 24.47
N LEU A 396 -1.93 11.77 24.56
CA LEU A 396 -1.42 12.67 23.53
C LEU A 396 -0.04 13.18 23.94
N ILE A 397 0.95 13.15 23.04
CA ILE A 397 2.35 13.47 23.33
C ILE A 397 2.78 14.56 22.35
N ASP A 398 3.18 15.71 22.88
CA ASP A 398 3.59 16.88 22.10
C ASP A 398 5.07 16.78 21.72
N THR A 399 5.32 16.34 20.49
CA THR A 399 6.67 16.28 19.93
C THR A 399 7.03 17.59 19.23
N CYS A 400 8.28 18.02 19.38
CA CYS A 400 8.82 19.16 18.66
C CYS A 400 9.00 18.86 17.17
N PHE A 401 9.31 17.62 16.82
CA PHE A 401 9.52 17.19 15.44
C PHE A 401 8.20 16.72 14.82
N PRO A 402 8.01 16.93 13.50
CA PRO A 402 6.88 16.39 12.78
C PRO A 402 6.98 14.86 12.69
N THR A 403 5.83 14.20 12.71
CA THR A 403 5.73 12.75 12.61
C THR A 403 4.90 12.33 11.39
N HIS A 404 5.24 11.18 10.81
CA HIS A 404 4.55 10.64 9.64
C HIS A 404 4.43 9.12 9.75
N HIS A 405 5.51 8.38 9.47
CA HIS A 405 5.60 6.96 9.81
C HIS A 405 6.31 6.80 11.15
N LEU A 406 5.97 5.76 11.90
CA LEU A 406 6.63 5.39 13.15
C LEU A 406 7.16 3.95 13.09
N ASN A 407 8.20 3.63 13.87
CA ASN A 407 8.70 2.27 14.03
C ASN A 407 9.40 2.10 15.38
N PHE A 408 9.06 1.01 16.10
CA PHE A 408 9.66 0.69 17.39
C PHE A 408 11.00 -0.04 17.23
N ALA A 409 12.02 0.47 17.92
CA ALA A 409 13.23 -0.30 18.18
C ALA A 409 12.96 -1.44 19.17
N SER A 410 13.81 -2.47 19.11
CA SER A 410 13.87 -3.54 20.12
C SER A 410 15.00 -3.28 21.12
N ASP A 411 15.13 -2.03 21.58
CA ASP A 411 16.16 -1.60 22.53
C ASP A 411 15.61 -1.48 23.98
N ALA A 412 16.49 -1.19 24.93
CA ALA A 412 16.15 -1.07 26.35
C ALA A 412 15.22 0.11 26.68
N ASN A 413 15.18 1.13 25.82
CA ASN A 413 14.35 2.32 25.98
C ASN A 413 13.00 2.20 25.27
N GLN A 414 12.84 1.15 24.46
CA GLN A 414 11.70 0.96 23.58
C GLN A 414 11.50 2.18 22.69
N THR A 415 12.62 2.65 22.12
CA THR A 415 12.69 3.88 21.34
C THR A 415 11.72 3.81 20.18
N LEU A 416 10.86 4.82 20.08
CA LEU A 416 9.96 5.01 18.95
C LEU A 416 10.57 6.03 17.99
N TRP A 417 10.99 5.58 16.82
CA TRP A 417 11.51 6.45 15.77
C TRP A 417 10.39 6.92 14.86
N THR A 418 10.43 8.19 14.46
CA THR A 418 9.43 8.78 13.57
C THR A 418 10.06 9.55 12.43
N SER A 419 9.49 9.41 11.25
CA SER A 419 9.89 10.18 10.08
C SER A 419 9.11 11.50 9.98
N PRO A 420 9.71 12.59 9.45
CA PRO A 420 9.01 13.83 9.15
C PRO A 420 8.09 13.73 7.92
N GLY A 421 8.23 12.68 7.09
CA GLY A 421 7.42 12.47 5.91
C GLY A 421 7.93 13.22 4.67
N VAL A 422 7.01 13.74 3.85
CA VAL A 422 7.34 14.35 2.55
C VAL A 422 7.96 15.75 2.70
N VAL A 423 7.51 16.52 3.68
CA VAL A 423 7.95 17.89 3.96
C VAL A 423 8.26 18.00 5.44
N GLY A 424 9.43 18.52 5.78
CA GLY A 424 9.83 18.71 7.17
C GLY A 424 11.14 19.48 7.31
N PRO A 425 11.62 19.66 8.55
CA PRO A 425 12.81 20.46 8.85
C PRO A 425 14.14 19.70 8.62
N ALA A 426 14.12 18.61 7.83
CA ALA A 426 15.28 17.74 7.59
C ALA A 426 15.93 17.16 8.86
N VAL A 427 15.08 16.61 9.75
CA VAL A 427 15.50 15.89 10.96
C VAL A 427 14.81 14.54 11.04
N ILE A 428 15.37 13.63 11.84
CA ILE A 428 14.66 12.45 12.34
C ILE A 428 14.45 12.59 13.85
N GLY A 429 13.25 12.24 14.32
CA GLY A 429 12.85 12.34 15.72
C GLY A 429 12.67 10.98 16.38
N TRP A 430 12.80 10.95 17.70
CA TRP A 430 12.50 9.78 18.50
C TRP A 430 11.88 10.13 19.86
N LEU A 431 11.17 9.15 20.42
CA LEU A 431 10.68 9.14 21.80
C LEU A 431 11.32 7.98 22.56
N ASN A 432 11.97 8.26 23.69
CA ASN A 432 12.28 7.28 24.71
C ASN A 432 10.99 6.94 25.47
N ARG A 433 10.27 5.93 24.97
CA ARG A 433 8.96 5.55 25.51
C ARG A 433 9.04 5.14 26.98
N LYS A 434 10.09 4.41 27.38
CA LYS A 434 10.25 3.98 28.77
C LYS A 434 10.35 5.18 29.72
N MET A 435 11.16 6.18 29.36
CA MET A 435 11.28 7.41 30.15
C MET A 435 9.96 8.19 30.21
N PHE A 436 9.23 8.25 29.09
CA PHE A 436 7.93 8.92 29.06
C PHE A 436 6.94 8.23 30.01
N GLU A 437 6.90 6.90 30.03
CA GLU A 437 6.01 6.15 30.93
C GLU A 437 6.39 6.26 32.40
N GLU A 438 7.68 6.33 32.71
CA GLU A 438 8.18 6.45 34.07
C GLU A 438 7.94 7.85 34.66
N THR A 439 7.95 8.89 33.83
CA THR A 439 7.99 10.28 34.30
C THR A 439 6.77 11.13 33.91
N GLY A 440 6.08 10.77 32.82
CA GLY A 440 5.07 11.60 32.16
C GLY A 440 5.65 12.85 31.45
N ASP A 441 6.97 13.02 31.44
CA ASP A 441 7.62 14.22 30.89
C ASP A 441 7.91 14.03 29.39
N GLU A 442 7.03 14.58 28.55
CA GLU A 442 7.18 14.54 27.10
C GLU A 442 8.40 15.33 26.59
N GLN A 443 8.79 16.42 27.27
CA GLN A 443 9.95 17.24 26.87
C GLN A 443 11.25 16.47 27.10
N LYS A 444 11.41 15.85 28.26
CA LYS A 444 12.63 15.09 28.60
C LYS A 444 12.76 13.78 27.82
N SER A 445 11.63 13.22 27.39
CA SER A 445 11.59 11.88 26.79
C SER A 445 11.78 11.88 25.27
N GLN A 446 11.94 13.03 24.64
CA GLN A 446 12.04 13.14 23.18
C GLN A 446 13.38 13.71 22.73
N GLY A 447 13.73 13.49 21.47
CA GLY A 447 14.90 14.11 20.85
C GLY A 447 14.83 14.05 19.33
N TRP A 448 15.68 14.84 18.68
CA TRP A 448 15.82 14.83 17.22
C TRP A 448 17.25 15.18 16.81
N THR A 449 17.61 14.79 15.58
CA THR A 449 18.92 15.09 15.00
C THR A 449 18.78 15.43 13.52
N PRO A 450 19.55 16.41 13.00
CA PRO A 450 19.73 16.58 11.57
C PRO A 450 20.51 15.41 10.96
N PHE A 451 20.48 15.33 9.63
CA PHE A 451 21.21 14.31 8.87
C PHE A 451 22.63 14.78 8.53
N ILE A 452 23.63 14.15 9.16
CA ILE A 452 25.06 14.49 9.03
C ILE A 452 25.81 13.32 8.39
N VAL A 453 26.44 13.55 7.24
CA VAL A 453 27.27 12.57 6.54
C VAL A 453 28.73 12.76 6.96
N ASP A 454 29.37 11.65 7.33
CA ASP A 454 30.80 11.56 7.67
C ASP A 454 31.66 11.78 6.41
N THR A 455 31.79 13.02 5.96
CA THR A 455 32.54 13.35 4.74
C THR A 455 34.04 13.45 4.97
N ASN A 456 34.50 13.61 6.22
CA ASN A 456 35.92 13.56 6.55
C ASN A 456 36.44 12.11 6.70
N GLY A 457 35.54 11.14 6.89
CA GLY A 457 35.80 9.70 6.86
C GLY A 457 36.33 9.11 8.16
N ASN A 458 36.25 9.82 9.28
CA ASN A 458 36.87 9.39 10.54
C ASN A 458 35.97 8.51 11.43
N GLY A 459 34.71 8.28 11.01
CA GLY A 459 33.75 7.42 11.69
C GLY A 459 33.09 8.06 12.92
N LYS A 460 33.20 9.37 13.12
CA LYS A 460 32.59 10.12 14.22
C LYS A 460 31.90 11.35 13.67
N ARG A 461 30.86 11.80 14.36
CA ARG A 461 30.23 13.08 14.03
C ARG A 461 31.08 14.23 14.58
N ASP A 462 31.55 15.09 13.68
CA ASP A 462 32.32 16.29 13.98
C ASP A 462 31.53 17.58 13.71
N GLU A 463 32.23 18.72 13.79
CA GLU A 463 31.74 19.95 13.16
C GLU A 463 31.41 19.67 11.69
N TYR A 464 30.31 20.22 11.21
CA TYR A 464 29.86 20.03 9.84
C TYR A 464 29.68 21.35 9.09
N VAL A 465 29.78 21.27 7.78
CA VAL A 465 29.36 22.34 6.87
C VAL A 465 27.88 22.20 6.52
N GLU A 466 27.23 23.33 6.26
CA GLU A 466 25.83 23.39 5.85
C GLU A 466 25.61 22.83 4.42
N PRO A 467 24.40 22.39 4.04
CA PRO A 467 24.14 21.68 2.79
C PRO A 467 24.66 22.37 1.52
N ASN A 468 24.54 23.70 1.46
CA ASN A 468 24.95 24.52 0.31
C ASN A 468 26.44 24.86 0.28
N ALA A 469 27.18 24.58 1.35
CA ALA A 469 28.63 24.80 1.40
C ALA A 469 29.38 23.66 0.67
N PRO A 470 30.57 23.92 0.10
CA PRO A 470 31.42 22.86 -0.43
C PRO A 470 31.83 21.88 0.68
N VAL A 471 32.16 20.64 0.31
CA VAL A 471 32.74 19.67 1.26
C VAL A 471 34.08 20.21 1.77
N ASP A 472 34.26 20.20 3.08
CA ASP A 472 35.52 20.53 3.75
C ASP A 472 36.17 19.21 4.22
N PRO A 473 37.42 18.90 3.83
CA PRO A 473 38.09 17.65 4.20
C PRO A 473 38.27 17.42 5.71
N THR A 474 38.12 18.46 6.53
CA THR A 474 38.26 18.39 7.99
C THR A 474 36.92 18.31 8.72
N LYS A 475 35.81 18.42 8.00
CA LYS A 475 34.46 18.50 8.57
C LYS A 475 33.50 17.51 7.93
N ASP A 476 32.44 17.23 8.66
CA ASP A 476 31.29 16.51 8.14
C ASP A 476 30.43 17.41 7.26
N LYS A 477 29.41 16.83 6.63
CA LYS A 477 28.45 17.59 5.84
C LYS A 477 27.02 17.28 6.23
N ARG A 478 26.27 18.32 6.58
CA ARG A 478 24.82 18.21 6.73
C ARG A 478 24.16 18.09 5.36
N ILE A 479 23.20 17.17 5.23
CA ILE A 479 22.35 17.05 4.04
C ILE A 479 20.93 17.54 4.35
N ASN A 480 20.28 18.19 3.37
CA ASN A 480 18.92 18.71 3.50
C ASN A 480 17.93 17.76 2.85
N VAL A 481 17.55 16.71 3.56
CA VAL A 481 16.64 15.67 3.06
C VAL A 481 15.51 15.41 4.04
N ASN A 482 14.34 15.03 3.53
CA ASN A 482 13.24 14.56 4.35
C ASN A 482 13.19 13.03 4.30
N HIS A 483 13.27 12.44 5.48
CA HIS A 483 13.15 11.00 5.69
C HIS A 483 11.65 10.64 5.65
N TYR A 484 11.24 9.77 4.73
CA TYR A 484 9.84 9.42 4.51
C TYR A 484 9.47 8.08 5.14
N ALA A 485 10.02 6.96 4.63
CA ALA A 485 9.87 5.64 5.24
C ALA A 485 10.72 5.56 6.53
N VAL A 486 10.28 4.84 7.56
CA VAL A 486 11.14 4.55 8.73
C VAL A 486 11.11 3.06 9.09
N ALA A 487 12.29 2.48 9.15
CA ALA A 487 12.48 1.08 9.50
C ALA A 487 13.70 0.92 10.40
N VAL A 488 13.50 0.35 11.60
CA VAL A 488 14.61 0.06 12.51
C VAL A 488 15.17 -1.30 12.17
N SER A 489 16.47 -1.32 11.83
CA SER A 489 17.21 -2.52 11.48
C SER A 489 17.35 -3.48 12.66
N PRO A 490 16.81 -4.72 12.57
CA PRO A 490 17.03 -5.73 13.59
C PRO A 490 18.50 -6.18 13.70
N SER A 491 19.29 -5.98 12.64
CA SER A 491 20.67 -6.49 12.59
C SER A 491 21.68 -5.61 13.34
N ASP A 492 21.44 -4.30 13.38
CA ASP A 492 22.42 -3.33 13.89
C ASP A 492 21.81 -2.09 14.57
N GLY A 493 20.48 -2.00 14.66
CA GLY A 493 19.77 -0.87 15.28
C GLY A 493 19.80 0.43 14.46
N ALA A 494 20.37 0.43 13.25
CA ALA A 494 20.33 1.59 12.38
C ALA A 494 18.90 1.87 11.88
N VAL A 495 18.60 3.14 11.64
CA VAL A 495 17.28 3.58 11.21
C VAL A 495 17.33 3.88 9.71
N TRP A 496 16.74 3.01 8.92
CA TRP A 496 16.62 3.16 7.49
C TRP A 496 15.39 3.97 7.09
N GLY A 497 15.46 4.56 5.91
CA GLY A 497 14.35 5.25 5.29
C GLY A 497 14.60 5.63 3.85
N THR A 498 13.72 6.47 3.32
CA THR A 498 13.75 6.94 1.95
C THR A 498 13.71 8.46 1.87
N VAL A 499 14.27 8.98 0.79
CA VAL A 499 14.18 10.38 0.36
C VAL A 499 13.43 10.38 -0.96
N ILE A 500 12.18 10.85 -0.94
CA ILE A 500 11.33 10.92 -2.13
C ILE A 500 11.88 12.00 -3.07
N GLY A 501 11.86 11.72 -4.36
CA GLY A 501 12.25 12.66 -5.40
C GLY A 501 12.76 11.93 -6.64
N TYR A 502 13.18 12.69 -7.65
CA TYR A 502 13.89 12.14 -8.80
C TYR A 502 15.35 12.60 -8.76
N PRO A 503 16.34 11.69 -8.79
CA PRO A 503 16.19 10.23 -8.74
C PRO A 503 15.81 9.70 -7.33
N GLY A 504 15.92 10.54 -6.30
CA GLY A 504 15.65 10.19 -4.90
C GLY A 504 16.75 9.31 -4.30
N SER A 505 16.60 8.86 -3.06
CA SER A 505 17.62 8.03 -2.38
C SER A 505 17.03 7.19 -1.25
N ILE A 506 17.81 6.24 -0.75
CA ILE A 506 17.60 5.65 0.58
C ILE A 506 18.62 6.25 1.55
N ILE A 507 18.27 6.26 2.83
CA ILE A 507 19.06 6.87 3.89
C ILE A 507 19.14 5.91 5.07
N ARG A 508 20.31 5.84 5.71
CA ARG A 508 20.56 5.03 6.90
C ARG A 508 21.15 5.92 7.98
N VAL A 509 20.52 5.98 9.15
CA VAL A 509 20.98 6.75 10.30
C VAL A 509 21.51 5.78 11.34
N VAL A 510 22.77 5.97 11.75
CA VAL A 510 23.37 5.28 12.91
C VAL A 510 23.20 6.20 14.12
N PRO A 511 22.32 5.87 15.09
CA PRO A 511 22.02 6.80 16.18
C PRO A 511 23.23 7.07 17.10
N GLY A 512 24.04 6.05 17.39
CA GLY A 512 25.02 6.12 18.47
C GLY A 512 24.36 6.16 19.86
N SER A 513 25.13 6.44 20.90
CA SER A 513 24.63 6.46 22.28
C SER A 513 23.91 7.76 22.68
N ASP A 514 24.21 8.86 21.98
CA ASP A 514 23.52 10.15 22.11
C ASP A 514 23.15 10.65 20.71
N PRO A 515 21.98 10.25 20.18
CA PRO A 515 21.65 10.53 18.79
C PRO A 515 21.60 12.01 18.43
N THR A 516 21.43 12.91 19.41
CA THR A 516 21.49 14.36 19.16
C THR A 516 22.86 14.79 18.64
N ASN A 517 23.93 14.22 19.21
CA ASN A 517 25.30 14.68 19.02
C ASN A 517 26.17 13.68 18.26
N THR A 518 25.83 12.40 18.26
CA THR A 518 26.67 11.34 17.67
C THR A 518 26.10 10.71 16.41
N ALA A 519 24.85 11.02 16.03
CA ALA A 519 24.23 10.34 14.91
C ALA A 519 24.90 10.66 13.58
N LEU A 520 25.25 9.63 12.81
CA LEU A 520 25.79 9.71 11.47
C LEU A 520 24.82 9.14 10.45
N THR A 521 24.90 9.66 9.23
CA THR A 521 23.99 9.37 8.12
C THR A 521 24.76 8.87 6.92
N GLU A 522 24.24 7.83 6.28
CA GLU A 522 24.65 7.36 4.97
C GLU A 522 23.49 7.57 3.99
N ILE A 523 23.79 7.85 2.73
CA ILE A 523 22.80 8.08 1.67
C ILE A 523 23.20 7.36 0.39
N TYR A 524 22.24 6.68 -0.23
CA TYR A 524 22.45 5.86 -1.42
C TYR A 524 21.39 6.15 -2.49
N GLU A 525 21.83 6.56 -3.67
CA GLU A 525 20.97 6.79 -4.83
C GLU A 525 20.83 5.46 -5.61
N PRO A 526 19.61 5.03 -6.00
CA PRO A 526 19.45 3.87 -6.87
C PRO A 526 20.08 4.15 -8.24
N PRO A 527 20.84 3.21 -8.83
CA PRO A 527 21.32 3.36 -10.20
C PRO A 527 20.14 3.25 -11.17
N MET A 528 20.23 3.95 -12.29
CA MET A 528 19.28 3.77 -13.40
C MET A 528 19.29 2.29 -13.86
N PRO A 529 18.12 1.73 -14.25
CA PRO A 529 16.82 2.38 -14.44
C PRO A 529 16.00 2.61 -13.15
N GLY A 530 16.54 2.34 -11.96
CA GLY A 530 15.89 2.61 -10.69
C GLY A 530 15.81 4.12 -10.38
N TYR A 531 14.63 4.60 -9.97
CA TYR A 531 14.44 5.96 -9.46
C TYR A 531 13.13 6.07 -8.66
N GLY A 532 13.00 7.16 -7.92
CA GLY A 532 11.79 7.51 -7.17
C GLY A 532 11.45 6.57 -6.01
N PRO A 533 12.36 6.35 -5.04
CA PRO A 533 12.03 5.68 -3.78
C PRO A 533 10.78 6.26 -3.13
N ARG A 534 9.87 5.38 -2.68
CA ARG A 534 8.73 5.76 -1.85
C ARG A 534 8.81 5.10 -0.48
N GLY A 535 8.05 4.06 -0.21
CA GLY A 535 8.14 3.30 1.02
C GLY A 535 9.12 2.13 0.93
N GLY A 536 9.73 1.77 2.06
CA GLY A 536 10.69 0.69 2.14
C GLY A 536 10.95 0.26 3.57
N ASP A 537 11.66 -0.86 3.70
CA ASP A 537 11.81 -1.58 4.95
C ASP A 537 13.04 -2.50 4.93
N VAL A 538 13.50 -2.92 6.10
CA VAL A 538 14.77 -3.63 6.27
C VAL A 538 14.53 -5.06 6.79
N ASP A 539 15.25 -6.02 6.23
CA ASP A 539 15.19 -7.41 6.68
C ASP A 539 16.11 -7.71 7.87
N LYS A 540 16.05 -8.93 8.44
CA LYS A 540 16.93 -9.34 9.55
C LYS A 540 18.43 -9.39 9.18
N ASN A 541 18.77 -9.37 7.90
CA ASN A 541 20.15 -9.40 7.41
C ASN A 541 20.72 -7.99 7.16
N GLY A 542 19.92 -6.94 7.38
CA GLY A 542 20.29 -5.56 7.10
C GLY A 542 20.19 -5.16 5.62
N VAL A 543 19.49 -5.95 4.80
CA VAL A 543 19.19 -5.58 3.40
C VAL A 543 17.95 -4.70 3.37
N TYR A 544 18.05 -3.55 2.73
CA TYR A 544 16.95 -2.60 2.60
C TYR A 544 16.19 -2.82 1.30
N TRP A 545 14.87 -2.94 1.40
CA TRP A 545 13.96 -3.16 0.28
C TRP A 545 13.09 -1.93 0.07
N VAL A 546 12.91 -1.50 -1.18
CA VAL A 546 12.25 -0.22 -1.46
C VAL A 546 11.43 -0.24 -2.74
N ALA A 547 10.23 0.35 -2.70
CA ALA A 547 9.40 0.57 -3.88
C ALA A 547 9.92 1.76 -4.69
N LEU A 548 10.09 1.57 -6.01
CA LEU A 548 10.62 2.59 -6.92
C LEU A 548 9.58 3.01 -7.95
N ALA A 549 9.45 4.32 -8.18
CA ALA A 549 8.58 4.89 -9.21
C ALA A 549 8.92 4.41 -10.63
N SER A 550 10.10 3.86 -10.87
CA SER A 550 10.46 3.21 -12.13
C SER A 550 9.72 1.89 -12.41
N GLY A 551 8.87 1.41 -11.49
CA GLY A 551 8.18 0.12 -11.64
C GLY A 551 9.07 -1.07 -11.27
N HIS A 552 9.97 -0.86 -10.31
CA HIS A 552 10.84 -1.88 -9.75
C HIS A 552 10.71 -1.92 -8.23
N VAL A 553 11.14 -3.03 -7.66
CA VAL A 553 11.54 -3.13 -6.26
C VAL A 553 13.06 -3.10 -6.22
N GLY A 554 13.62 -2.17 -5.44
CA GLY A 554 15.05 -2.13 -5.17
C GLY A 554 15.39 -2.98 -3.96
N GLU A 555 16.42 -3.81 -4.10
CA GLU A 555 17.12 -4.52 -3.03
C GLU A 555 18.48 -3.85 -2.85
N PHE A 556 18.79 -3.38 -1.65
CA PHE A 556 20.06 -2.73 -1.34
C PHE A 556 20.80 -3.47 -0.22
N ASP A 557 21.93 -4.07 -0.59
CA ASP A 557 22.84 -4.75 0.33
C ASP A 557 24.10 -3.90 0.57
N ARG A 558 24.10 -3.17 1.68
CA ARG A 558 25.20 -2.30 2.12
C ARG A 558 26.55 -3.04 2.22
N ARG A 559 26.54 -4.35 2.48
CA ARG A 559 27.78 -5.14 2.66
C ARG A 559 28.58 -5.27 1.36
N LYS A 560 27.94 -5.01 0.21
CA LYS A 560 28.60 -5.00 -1.10
C LYS A 560 29.31 -3.67 -1.40
N CYS A 561 29.02 -2.61 -0.64
CA CYS A 561 29.59 -1.29 -0.88
C CYS A 561 31.08 -1.22 -0.59
N LYS A 562 31.84 -0.65 -1.53
CA LYS A 562 33.28 -0.39 -1.37
C LYS A 562 33.59 0.87 -0.55
N VAL A 563 32.69 1.84 -0.60
CA VAL A 563 32.80 3.13 0.11
C VAL A 563 31.55 3.29 0.99
N LEU A 564 31.76 3.74 2.23
CA LEU A 564 30.68 3.93 3.21
C LEU A 564 30.68 5.34 3.80
N ASN A 565 31.82 6.02 3.78
CA ASN A 565 32.01 7.40 4.25
C ASN A 565 33.11 8.09 3.41
N GLY A 566 33.40 9.34 3.74
CA GLY A 566 34.38 10.17 3.03
C GLY A 566 33.75 11.12 2.00
N PRO A 567 34.59 11.90 1.28
CA PRO A 567 34.14 13.08 0.53
C PRO A 567 33.24 12.76 -0.68
N THR A 568 33.22 11.51 -1.13
CA THR A 568 32.41 11.04 -2.27
C THR A 568 31.17 10.27 -1.83
N ALA A 569 30.96 10.03 -0.54
CA ALA A 569 29.87 9.20 0.01
C ALA A 569 28.51 9.94 0.03
N LEU A 570 28.17 10.60 -1.08
CA LEU A 570 27.03 11.51 -1.22
C LEU A 570 25.94 10.95 -2.16
N GLY A 571 25.66 9.64 -2.08
CA GLY A 571 24.58 8.99 -2.83
C GLY A 571 25.04 7.97 -3.87
N LYS A 572 25.79 8.40 -4.89
CA LYS A 572 26.08 7.57 -6.09
C LYS A 572 27.20 6.54 -5.95
N HIS A 573 27.82 6.45 -4.79
CA HIS A 573 29.12 5.79 -4.59
C HIS A 573 29.04 4.26 -4.41
N CYS A 574 27.84 3.69 -4.25
CA CYS A 574 27.63 2.24 -4.09
C CYS A 574 26.59 1.69 -5.08
N PRO A 575 26.82 1.75 -6.41
CA PRO A 575 25.95 1.08 -7.37
C PRO A 575 25.94 -0.44 -7.20
N GLU A 576 27.04 -1.05 -6.75
CA GLU A 576 27.19 -2.49 -6.55
C GLU A 576 26.32 -3.06 -5.41
N GLY A 577 25.79 -2.20 -4.54
CA GLY A 577 24.84 -2.58 -3.49
C GLY A 577 23.45 -2.88 -4.01
N TRP A 578 23.10 -2.44 -5.22
CA TRP A 578 21.74 -2.49 -5.73
C TRP A 578 21.44 -3.72 -6.60
N THR A 579 20.25 -4.26 -6.43
CA THR A 579 19.60 -5.21 -7.35
C THR A 579 18.17 -4.74 -7.60
N LEU A 580 17.72 -4.75 -8.86
CA LEU A 580 16.41 -4.25 -9.25
C LEU A 580 15.54 -5.40 -9.76
N HIS A 581 14.35 -5.54 -9.18
CA HIS A 581 13.35 -6.55 -9.55
C HIS A 581 12.19 -5.84 -10.25
N GLN A 582 11.98 -6.09 -11.54
CA GLN A 582 10.91 -5.43 -12.31
C GLN A 582 9.52 -5.95 -11.89
N LEU A 583 8.62 -5.03 -11.53
CA LEU A 583 7.24 -5.36 -11.15
C LEU A 583 6.39 -5.74 -12.37
N PRO A 584 5.44 -6.68 -12.24
CA PRO A 584 4.63 -7.15 -13.36
C PRO A 584 3.63 -6.10 -13.84
N GLY A 585 3.14 -6.29 -15.07
CA GLY A 585 2.19 -5.42 -15.74
C GLY A 585 2.81 -4.60 -16.87
N PRO A 586 1.98 -3.90 -17.67
CA PRO A 586 2.47 -3.12 -18.80
C PRO A 586 3.27 -1.90 -18.34
N GLN A 587 4.18 -1.43 -19.20
CA GLN A 587 4.74 -0.09 -19.12
C GLN A 587 3.77 0.93 -19.76
N LEU A 588 3.91 2.23 -19.48
CA LEU A 588 3.19 3.28 -20.21
C LEU A 588 3.61 3.25 -21.69
N ARG A 589 2.66 3.44 -22.62
CA ARG A 589 2.87 3.19 -24.06
C ARG A 589 4.08 3.92 -24.65
N ASP A 590 4.35 5.15 -24.22
CA ASP A 590 5.43 5.98 -24.77
C ASP A 590 6.75 5.94 -23.95
N VAL A 591 6.86 5.03 -22.98
CA VAL A 591 8.05 4.87 -22.15
C VAL A 591 8.81 3.63 -22.60
N SER A 592 10.02 3.83 -23.13
CA SER A 592 10.90 2.75 -23.59
C SER A 592 11.84 2.20 -22.52
N ASP A 593 11.99 2.89 -21.40
CA ASP A 593 12.82 2.42 -20.29
C ASP A 593 12.20 1.18 -19.64
N ALA A 594 13.08 0.25 -19.21
CA ALA A 594 12.67 -0.95 -18.49
C ALA A 594 11.89 -0.59 -17.21
N GLY A 595 11.02 -1.50 -16.78
CA GLY A 595 10.08 -1.27 -15.68
C GLY A 595 8.63 -1.50 -16.09
N SER A 596 7.71 -1.07 -15.25
CA SER A 596 6.26 -1.12 -15.51
C SER A 596 5.58 0.18 -15.09
N ALA A 597 4.31 0.33 -15.43
CA ALA A 597 3.46 1.43 -15.01
C ALA A 597 3.09 1.37 -13.52
N GLU A 598 3.48 0.32 -12.80
CA GLU A 598 3.17 0.13 -11.39
C GLU A 598 3.66 1.30 -10.53
N ALA A 599 2.85 1.67 -9.54
CA ALA A 599 3.05 2.76 -8.60
C ALA A 599 2.93 2.22 -7.17
N SER A 600 3.85 1.32 -6.80
CA SER A 600 3.86 0.70 -5.49
C SER A 600 4.11 1.69 -4.36
N TYR A 601 3.33 1.60 -3.29
CA TYR A 601 3.40 2.56 -2.19
C TYR A 601 4.58 2.30 -1.25
N TYR A 602 4.75 1.04 -0.86
CA TYR A 602 5.65 0.62 0.20
C TYR A 602 6.19 -0.79 -0.08
N VAL A 603 7.23 -1.19 0.65
CA VAL A 603 7.66 -2.58 0.81
C VAL A 603 7.74 -2.87 2.31
N TRP A 604 7.10 -3.93 2.77
CA TRP A 604 7.14 -4.43 4.14
C TRP A 604 7.77 -5.81 4.15
N VAL A 605 8.69 -6.10 5.07
CA VAL A 605 9.35 -7.41 5.13
C VAL A 605 8.67 -8.31 6.16
N ASP A 606 8.22 -9.49 5.72
CA ASP A 606 7.72 -10.54 6.60
C ASP A 606 8.86 -11.20 7.38
N LEU A 607 9.22 -10.62 8.52
CA LEU A 607 10.33 -11.09 9.34
C LEU A 607 10.06 -12.47 9.96
N TYR A 608 8.80 -12.88 10.14
CA TYR A 608 8.43 -14.00 11.02
C TYR A 608 7.55 -15.05 10.35
N ASN A 609 7.55 -15.10 9.01
CA ASN A 609 6.76 -16.05 8.24
C ASN A 609 5.26 -15.95 8.59
N THR A 610 4.77 -14.75 8.78
CA THR A 610 3.37 -14.47 9.13
C THR A 610 2.42 -14.81 7.99
N PHE A 611 2.90 -14.82 6.74
CA PHE A 611 2.08 -15.21 5.58
C PHE A 611 2.18 -16.69 5.20
N GLY A 612 3.32 -17.34 5.45
CA GLY A 612 3.55 -18.75 5.08
C GLY A 612 4.59 -18.98 3.96
N LEU A 613 5.26 -17.93 3.46
CA LEU A 613 6.29 -18.02 2.42
C LEU A 613 7.73 -18.18 2.93
N GLY A 614 7.92 -18.17 4.25
CA GLY A 614 9.22 -18.16 4.92
C GLY A 614 9.50 -16.84 5.66
N GLU A 615 10.62 -16.79 6.36
CA GLU A 615 11.09 -15.56 7.01
C GLU A 615 11.82 -14.65 6.03
N ASN A 616 11.87 -13.35 6.34
CA ASN A 616 12.53 -12.30 5.57
C ASN A 616 12.02 -12.19 4.13
N VAL A 617 10.71 -12.33 3.91
CA VAL A 617 10.10 -12.20 2.57
C VAL A 617 9.61 -10.76 2.37
N PRO A 618 10.16 -9.99 1.42
CA PRO A 618 9.64 -8.67 1.08
C PRO A 618 8.25 -8.77 0.45
N ILE A 619 7.31 -8.00 0.98
CA ILE A 619 5.94 -7.85 0.51
C ILE A 619 5.75 -6.43 -0.04
N VAL A 620 5.38 -6.33 -1.31
CA VAL A 620 5.28 -5.08 -2.05
C VAL A 620 3.81 -4.76 -2.29
N MET A 621 3.39 -3.53 -2.01
CA MET A 621 2.01 -3.10 -2.25
C MET A 621 1.83 -2.76 -3.73
N GLY A 622 1.24 -3.68 -4.49
CA GLY A 622 0.98 -3.58 -5.93
C GLY A 622 -0.27 -2.79 -6.25
N ASN A 623 -0.22 -1.49 -6.00
CA ASN A 623 -1.40 -0.63 -6.01
C ASN A 623 -2.16 -0.61 -7.33
N LEU A 624 -1.47 -0.52 -8.47
CA LEU A 624 -2.15 -0.46 -9.76
C LEU A 624 -2.48 -1.84 -10.32
N ASN A 625 -1.79 -2.88 -9.86
CA ASN A 625 -2.19 -4.27 -10.10
C ASN A 625 -3.32 -4.75 -9.17
N SER A 626 -3.74 -3.94 -8.19
CA SER A 626 -4.69 -4.33 -7.15
C SER A 626 -4.26 -5.60 -6.40
N SER A 627 -2.99 -5.63 -5.98
CA SER A 627 -2.37 -6.81 -5.40
C SER A 627 -1.41 -6.51 -4.26
N VAL A 628 -0.98 -7.58 -3.58
CA VAL A 628 0.31 -7.62 -2.87
C VAL A 628 1.24 -8.58 -3.60
N PHE A 629 2.49 -8.19 -3.80
CA PHE A 629 3.53 -9.06 -4.36
C PHE A 629 4.43 -9.59 -3.25
N ALA A 630 4.92 -10.81 -3.38
CA ALA A 630 6.04 -11.30 -2.57
C ALA A 630 7.28 -11.46 -3.45
N VAL A 631 8.45 -11.05 -2.94
CA VAL A 631 9.75 -11.36 -3.55
C VAL A 631 10.32 -12.59 -2.84
N LYS A 632 10.29 -13.75 -3.48
CA LYS A 632 10.79 -14.99 -2.90
C LYS A 632 11.79 -15.63 -3.86
N ASP A 633 13.02 -15.83 -3.38
CA ASP A 633 14.11 -16.46 -4.14
C ASP A 633 14.35 -15.78 -5.51
N GLY A 634 14.25 -14.44 -5.54
CA GLY A 634 14.39 -13.61 -6.74
C GLY A 634 13.17 -13.61 -7.68
N GLN A 635 12.08 -14.30 -7.31
CA GLN A 635 10.84 -14.35 -8.09
C GLN A 635 9.75 -13.49 -7.45
N LEU A 636 8.95 -12.85 -8.30
CA LEU A 636 7.75 -12.13 -7.90
C LEU A 636 6.54 -13.05 -7.97
N ILE A 637 5.79 -13.11 -6.87
CA ILE A 637 4.54 -13.85 -6.74
C ILE A 637 3.40 -12.84 -6.55
N ASN A 638 2.35 -12.91 -7.36
CA ASN A 638 1.29 -11.91 -7.39
C ASN A 638 -0.02 -12.38 -6.72
N PHE A 639 -0.37 -11.79 -5.58
CA PHE A 639 -1.63 -12.05 -4.89
C PHE A 639 -2.63 -10.92 -5.12
N VAL A 640 -3.45 -11.09 -6.15
CA VAL A 640 -4.48 -10.12 -6.56
C VAL A 640 -5.67 -10.13 -5.60
N VAL A 641 -6.12 -8.95 -5.19
CA VAL A 641 -7.43 -8.72 -4.53
C VAL A 641 -8.42 -8.26 -5.61
N PRO A 642 -9.23 -9.17 -6.18
CA PRO A 642 -9.94 -8.93 -7.43
C PRO A 642 -11.26 -8.16 -7.26
N TYR A 643 -11.78 -8.09 -6.03
CA TYR A 643 -13.13 -7.61 -5.76
C TYR A 643 -13.26 -6.96 -4.38
N PRO A 644 -13.86 -5.75 -4.31
CA PRO A 644 -14.13 -4.85 -5.43
C PRO A 644 -12.81 -4.41 -6.07
N MET A 645 -12.82 -4.18 -7.39
CA MET A 645 -11.61 -3.76 -8.11
C MET A 645 -11.06 -2.43 -7.57
N GLY A 646 -9.73 -2.33 -7.53
CA GLY A 646 -9.01 -1.13 -7.10
C GLY A 646 -8.52 -1.19 -5.65
N PHE A 647 -8.20 -2.38 -5.16
CA PHE A 647 -7.40 -2.54 -3.95
C PHE A 647 -6.11 -1.72 -4.08
N PHE A 648 -5.83 -0.90 -3.07
CA PHE A 648 -4.78 0.10 -3.10
C PHE A 648 -4.19 0.21 -1.69
N ALA A 649 -3.22 -0.64 -1.38
CA ALA A 649 -2.67 -0.75 -0.04
C ALA A 649 -1.58 0.32 0.19
N LYS A 650 -1.62 0.97 1.35
CA LYS A 650 -0.51 1.83 1.79
C LYS A 650 0.35 1.18 2.87
N ASN A 651 -0.19 0.15 3.51
CA ASN A 651 0.54 -0.69 4.44
C ASN A 651 0.09 -2.16 4.34
N VAL A 652 0.93 -3.04 4.89
CA VAL A 652 0.64 -4.45 5.16
C VAL A 652 1.22 -4.72 6.53
N ASP A 653 0.53 -5.56 7.30
CA ASP A 653 0.98 -6.08 8.57
C ASP A 653 0.82 -7.61 8.59
N GLY A 654 1.52 -8.29 9.50
CA GLY A 654 1.56 -9.75 9.57
C GLY A 654 1.21 -10.25 10.96
N ARG A 655 0.20 -11.12 11.06
CA ARG A 655 -0.28 -11.67 12.34
C ARG A 655 -0.36 -13.18 12.34
N ILE A 656 -0.01 -13.77 13.48
CA ILE A 656 -0.16 -15.18 13.77
C ILE A 656 -1.20 -15.33 14.89
N ASP A 657 -2.42 -15.72 14.51
CA ASP A 657 -3.53 -16.01 15.41
C ASP A 657 -3.34 -17.34 16.16
N ASP A 658 -2.86 -18.38 15.47
CA ASP A 658 -2.48 -19.66 16.09
C ASP A 658 -1.43 -20.39 15.23
N ALA A 659 -0.20 -20.52 15.73
CA ALA A 659 0.85 -21.21 14.97
C ALA A 659 0.62 -22.72 14.80
N ASN A 660 -0.28 -23.33 15.59
CA ASN A 660 -0.56 -24.77 15.55
C ASN A 660 -1.60 -25.15 14.49
N THR A 661 -2.30 -24.18 13.89
CA THR A 661 -3.33 -24.43 12.86
C THR A 661 -2.78 -24.27 11.43
N GLY A 662 -1.45 -24.26 11.28
CA GLY A 662 -0.79 -24.15 9.98
C GLY A 662 -1.08 -22.80 9.31
N TRP A 663 -1.62 -22.84 8.10
CA TRP A 663 -1.93 -21.64 7.31
C TRP A 663 -3.12 -20.83 7.85
N LYS A 664 -4.03 -21.48 8.60
CA LYS A 664 -5.25 -20.85 9.10
C LYS A 664 -5.00 -19.81 10.17
N GLY A 665 -4.00 -20.02 10.99
CA GLY A 665 -3.59 -19.09 12.02
C GLY A 665 -2.57 -18.06 11.53
N ARG A 666 -2.27 -17.98 10.23
CA ARG A 666 -1.29 -17.07 9.63
C ARG A 666 -1.98 -16.18 8.61
N ALA A 667 -1.71 -14.88 8.66
CA ALA A 667 -2.27 -13.94 7.69
C ALA A 667 -1.46 -12.65 7.56
N LEU A 668 -1.54 -12.09 6.34
CA LEU A 668 -1.29 -10.68 6.12
C LEU A 668 -2.60 -9.90 6.29
N TRP A 669 -2.47 -8.67 6.79
CA TRP A 669 -3.55 -7.72 6.99
C TRP A 669 -3.25 -6.41 6.27
N SER A 670 -4.29 -5.80 5.70
CA SER A 670 -4.21 -4.49 5.04
C SER A 670 -5.58 -3.82 5.02
N THR A 671 -5.67 -2.65 4.38
CA THR A 671 -6.91 -1.93 4.14
C THR A 671 -6.93 -1.32 2.74
N TYR A 672 -8.12 -1.05 2.22
CA TYR A 672 -8.28 -0.21 1.04
C TYR A 672 -7.87 1.23 1.37
N GLY A 673 -6.69 1.61 0.89
CA GLY A 673 -5.99 2.86 1.18
C GLY A 673 -6.30 4.04 0.26
N SER A 674 -7.26 3.89 -0.67
CA SER A 674 -7.59 4.92 -1.65
C SER A 674 -8.28 6.11 -0.96
N ARG A 675 -7.79 7.33 -1.20
CA ARG A 675 -8.46 8.57 -0.73
C ARG A 675 -9.84 8.79 -1.36
N THR A 676 -10.17 8.04 -2.42
CA THR A 676 -11.43 8.19 -3.16
C THR A 676 -12.09 6.83 -3.38
N THR A 677 -12.60 6.24 -2.31
CA THR A 677 -13.26 4.91 -2.33
C THR A 677 -14.44 4.86 -3.32
N PHE A 678 -15.10 6.00 -3.56
CA PHE A 678 -16.18 6.13 -4.53
C PHE A 678 -15.72 6.11 -6.00
N HIS A 679 -14.41 6.18 -6.29
CA HIS A 679 -13.89 5.95 -7.64
C HIS A 679 -13.67 4.47 -7.96
N LEU A 680 -13.73 3.59 -6.95
CA LEU A 680 -13.61 2.16 -7.13
C LEU A 680 -14.90 1.57 -7.75
N GLU A 681 -14.84 0.30 -8.16
CA GLU A 681 -16.03 -0.43 -8.57
C GLU A 681 -17.08 -0.45 -7.45
N GLY A 682 -18.31 -0.03 -7.74
CA GLY A 682 -19.39 0.12 -6.74
C GLY A 682 -19.78 1.57 -6.44
N GLY A 683 -18.94 2.55 -6.81
CA GLY A 683 -19.32 3.97 -6.73
C GLY A 683 -19.56 4.46 -5.30
N LYS A 684 -20.57 5.31 -5.10
CA LYS A 684 -20.86 5.98 -3.80
C LYS A 684 -21.22 5.03 -2.66
N GLU A 685 -21.67 3.82 -2.98
CA GLU A 685 -22.03 2.81 -1.97
C GLU A 685 -20.80 2.14 -1.35
N ASN A 686 -19.62 2.33 -1.93
CA ASN A 686 -18.40 1.75 -1.41
C ASN A 686 -17.97 2.35 -0.07
N ARG A 687 -17.34 1.50 0.73
CA ARG A 687 -16.67 1.86 1.98
C ARG A 687 -15.23 1.34 1.97
N PRO A 688 -14.33 1.90 2.79
CA PRO A 688 -13.07 1.25 3.09
C PRO A 688 -13.28 -0.19 3.57
N ARG A 689 -12.30 -1.05 3.33
CA ARG A 689 -12.37 -2.47 3.71
C ARG A 689 -11.08 -2.92 4.35
N ALA A 690 -11.17 -3.63 5.46
CA ALA A 690 -10.07 -4.42 5.97
C ALA A 690 -9.92 -5.66 5.08
N VAL A 691 -8.68 -6.09 4.87
CA VAL A 691 -8.34 -7.23 4.02
C VAL A 691 -7.43 -8.18 4.80
N LYS A 692 -7.84 -9.44 4.90
CA LYS A 692 -7.04 -10.55 5.43
C LYS A 692 -6.66 -11.47 4.27
N LEU A 693 -5.37 -11.72 4.08
CA LEU A 693 -4.86 -12.68 3.10
C LEU A 693 -4.21 -13.84 3.84
N GLN A 694 -4.60 -15.06 3.47
CA GLN A 694 -4.01 -16.30 3.98
C GLN A 694 -3.50 -17.13 2.81
N LEU A 695 -2.44 -17.91 3.04
CA LEU A 695 -1.83 -18.75 2.01
C LEU A 695 -1.90 -20.22 2.41
N ARG A 696 -2.83 -20.95 1.82
CA ARG A 696 -3.02 -22.40 2.06
C ARG A 696 -2.03 -23.24 1.23
N PRO A 697 -1.84 -24.55 1.55
CA PRO A 697 -0.94 -25.40 0.78
C PRO A 697 -1.41 -25.69 -0.65
N ASP A 698 -2.73 -25.71 -0.90
CA ASP A 698 -3.33 -25.92 -2.23
C ASP A 698 -4.74 -25.30 -2.30
N PRO A 699 -5.35 -25.13 -3.49
CA PRO A 699 -6.65 -24.48 -3.65
C PRO A 699 -7.88 -25.21 -3.07
N LEU A 700 -7.71 -26.41 -2.51
CA LEU A 700 -8.79 -27.22 -1.94
C LEU A 700 -8.57 -27.54 -0.45
N ALA A 701 -7.50 -27.03 0.15
CA ALA A 701 -7.27 -27.17 1.58
C ALA A 701 -8.37 -26.46 2.40
N HIS A 702 -8.89 -27.19 3.40
CA HIS A 702 -9.97 -26.76 4.30
C HIS A 702 -9.48 -26.34 5.67
#